data_AF-A0A832HJ27-F1
#
_entry.id   AF-A0A832HJ27-F1
#
_cell.length_a   1.000
_cell.length_b   1.000
_cell.length_c   1.000
_cell.angle_alpha   90.00
_cell.angle_beta   90.00
_cell.angle_gamma   90.00
#
_symmetry.space_group_name_H-M   'P 1'
#
loop_
_entity.id
_entity.type
_entity.pdbx_description
1 polymer ?
#
loop_
_entity_poly.entity_id
_entity_poly.type
_entity_poly.pdbx_seq_one_letter_code
_entity_poly.pdbx_strand_id
1 'polypeptide(L)'
;MKYVALLSVHELRYRYYVVANYFWTMEMMMAQANLSNRIRASILAATIAFTCSWTSAYAADVLTIEESETAGISMFRAHWDTPIVLSADQELKITDDKVKDRGGTAVWQPGKGPISFDALNRSLLVRFPGAAEKIAERLKAGGAISKVEIVLTHKDEELWPMGNADYIGPEGYTIRKNWGVDVMYRTVRPQWHAVAWPLRQPWKADPVSGPTFNASVNGAIYWGKFGAQDPAKDRVAKQSEPAEVSYKKPEGRLNVTYALADPALGPTLAARLRTFADAGVLVKKWETYDARFYNGAYEWGTGTGGRAIVVEKPKLVVTFAEGKTDLGGPLPPAADIEALAAKAKADGSGGKPTAVIPTEQELEIIAKKFSQKPAFLEDWQWARVQELIVVERPTGANEPFWFQFVPDYQINRLRETYREKGKEGVQARPARPDRVYSAWVDALIGRPPRGWSGFESAREMTQWYQYREALPEPAREAIWRYWNAWLMPDRETAPTEKQRRDFNDTSGMLVHPMADDPRVGGANAQNPSPENGRFDTYYAKTGDWRGNKSFFRSGFTQTISTQNFNTTSSSGALLAGALVPSERAMADGRHGMEQMPLRMYSWSDGSGQEHIDHYYYAVTVSGNKAVADFSQTTYDRLMGQSMLTKNMEELISAYHPGLRTFIAGSSRTSLEYLIGTQDGLQYIMHTVSKNGALRDVGTPMLRGKVKTFGSEVPPRVIAQQTQAGPWLPDWVKPMVDDKPLPYYARHSSWGGGMRTAYLGENYGMYSTDTGGGRIQAMAQWRREAKAVDSASGLGTLDVRFGVNETRFVNDAGGFIFQRGTHQAVQHKNKMVFVTSPKTYTGGFQGGGFVKDCMSMQASVGIFSLGTPNLEIYIDGKPAGDLPIRAKQGQKITIRDGVTYLGIVPLPAPNLGRDEEVVIEKGKTQVYDQYKSEITPTLVINSYNMKRVPHVEDPLGVEDKEGWLAAGKSYNGFTIELGDEKEYGNFEAFQKHIAGAKVDVQFAKDTDTVSVVYTSGNDKLEAASQTFIPDGTPEREKGNNHLVAKVNGETPRLPAGIERDTPYAQQGRGRVEKNGATLIADADRRVFVLTEPKAGVYSCWNPLPDLTALKFTTPGGITVTSRGKISLTRIVARPAQGEIDIDHAFKPGQEKEADAATALLIQGGNAAPRVTLNGKAVTNLSTVEAEGGKAYLVPLQ
;
A
#
# COMPACT_ATOMS: atom_id res chain seq x y z
N MET A 1 -1.01 -10.79 55.32
CA MET A 1 0.10 -11.19 56.23
C MET A 1 0.13 -12.70 56.27
N LYS A 2 1.21 -13.47 56.21
CA LYS A 2 2.67 -13.29 56.11
C LYS A 2 3.20 -14.75 55.99
N TYR A 3 4.24 -14.99 55.17
CA TYR A 3 5.33 -15.99 55.37
C TYR A 3 4.96 -17.50 55.36
N VAL A 4 5.75 -18.49 54.91
CA VAL A 4 7.05 -18.63 54.22
C VAL A 4 7.22 -20.12 53.83
N ALA A 5 8.07 -20.41 52.82
CA ALA A 5 8.77 -21.70 52.53
C ALA A 5 7.92 -22.86 51.97
N LEU A 6 8.34 -23.69 50.99
CA LEU A 6 9.67 -24.09 50.49
C LEU A 6 9.50 -24.85 49.14
N LEU A 7 10.52 -24.75 48.26
CA LEU A 7 10.95 -25.70 47.19
C LEU A 7 10.09 -25.79 45.90
N SER A 8 10.61 -25.77 44.67
CA SER A 8 11.99 -25.90 44.18
C SER A 8 12.13 -25.48 42.70
N VAL A 9 13.18 -24.68 42.43
CA VAL A 9 14.17 -24.84 41.35
C VAL A 9 13.72 -24.60 39.90
N HIS A 10 13.87 -23.35 39.41
CA HIS A 10 14.57 -23.07 38.14
C HIS A 10 14.93 -21.60 37.85
N GLU A 11 15.20 -20.77 38.86
CA GLU A 11 15.76 -19.43 38.64
C GLU A 11 16.79 -19.08 39.71
N LEU A 12 18.08 -19.17 39.34
CA LEU A 12 19.17 -18.48 40.03
C LEU A 12 20.43 -18.58 39.17
N ARG A 13 20.70 -17.51 38.42
CA ARG A 13 22.05 -16.91 38.26
C ARG A 13 21.99 -15.76 37.26
N TYR A 14 21.36 -14.64 37.66
CA TYR A 14 21.73 -13.34 37.12
C TYR A 14 21.73 -12.29 38.25
N ARG A 15 22.94 -11.78 38.53
CA ARG A 15 23.27 -10.52 39.21
C ARG A 15 23.09 -10.45 40.73
N TYR A 16 24.21 -10.64 41.45
CA TYR A 16 24.89 -9.56 42.18
C TYR A 16 26.18 -10.12 42.81
N TYR A 17 27.33 -9.80 42.22
CA TYR A 17 28.58 -9.58 42.96
C TYR A 17 29.43 -8.63 42.11
N VAL A 18 29.40 -7.36 42.52
CA VAL A 18 30.33 -6.32 42.11
C VAL A 18 31.13 -5.98 43.36
N VAL A 19 32.47 -6.02 43.21
CA VAL A 19 33.51 -5.47 44.10
C VAL A 19 33.69 -6.15 45.46
N ALA A 20 34.53 -7.18 45.48
CA ALA A 20 35.62 -7.34 46.45
C ALA A 20 36.62 -8.38 45.90
N ASN A 21 37.88 -7.95 45.76
CA ASN A 21 39.08 -8.66 45.31
C ASN A 21 39.19 -8.91 43.78
N TYR A 22 39.92 -8.21 42.91
CA TYR A 22 41.15 -7.40 43.00
C TYR A 22 42.22 -7.97 43.95
N PHE A 23 43.36 -8.37 43.37
CA PHE A 23 44.47 -9.14 43.94
C PHE A 23 44.37 -10.65 43.67
N TRP A 24 45.43 -11.18 43.03
CA TRP A 24 45.60 -12.54 42.48
C TRP A 24 44.91 -12.81 41.14
N THR A 25 45.39 -12.28 40.02
CA THR A 25 46.56 -12.85 39.34
C THR A 25 47.17 -11.80 38.41
N MET A 26 47.75 -10.79 39.05
CA MET A 26 48.68 -9.83 38.44
C MET A 26 50.07 -10.04 39.06
N GLU A 27 50.47 -11.31 39.15
CA GLU A 27 51.73 -11.75 39.76
C GLU A 27 52.40 -12.87 38.92
N MET A 28 52.32 -12.75 37.59
CA MET A 28 53.20 -13.47 36.65
C MET A 28 53.67 -12.57 35.50
N MET A 29 53.88 -11.28 35.78
CA MET A 29 54.83 -10.46 35.03
C MET A 29 55.81 -9.81 36.01
N MET A 30 57.09 -10.15 35.80
CA MET A 30 58.32 -9.50 36.31
C MET A 30 58.75 -9.98 37.71
N ALA A 31 59.98 -10.44 37.97
CA ALA A 31 61.23 -10.23 37.26
C ALA A 31 62.29 -11.31 37.63
N GLN A 32 63.13 -11.62 36.63
CA GLN A 32 64.58 -11.84 36.71
C GLN A 32 65.16 -12.84 37.73
N ALA A 33 65.75 -13.93 37.22
CA ALA A 33 67.19 -13.94 36.89
C ALA A 33 67.69 -15.35 36.52
N ASN A 34 68.51 -15.41 35.47
CA ASN A 34 69.65 -16.34 35.28
C ASN A 34 69.40 -17.86 35.32
N LEU A 35 69.29 -18.46 34.13
CA LEU A 35 70.30 -19.37 33.55
C LEU A 35 69.74 -19.88 32.20
N SER A 36 69.77 -19.09 31.15
CA SER A 36 70.89 -18.99 30.21
C SER A 36 71.27 -20.32 29.51
N ASN A 37 71.13 -20.27 28.19
CA ASN A 37 72.17 -20.68 27.25
C ASN A 37 72.45 -22.16 27.00
N ARG A 38 71.44 -22.96 26.61
CA ARG A 38 71.62 -24.06 25.64
C ARG A 38 70.32 -24.20 24.83
N ILE A 39 70.41 -24.35 23.50
CA ILE A 39 69.30 -24.50 22.53
C ILE A 39 68.81 -23.19 21.84
N ARG A 40 69.57 -22.09 21.91
CA ARG A 40 69.45 -20.97 20.94
C ARG A 40 70.79 -20.47 20.36
N ALA A 41 71.83 -21.31 20.36
CA ALA A 41 73.16 -20.92 19.88
C ALA A 41 73.88 -22.00 19.02
N SER A 42 73.16 -22.80 18.23
CA SER A 42 73.81 -23.75 17.30
C SER A 42 73.16 -23.91 15.92
N ILE A 43 72.17 -23.08 15.57
CA ILE A 43 71.66 -22.99 14.19
C ILE A 43 71.65 -21.52 13.73
N LEU A 44 72.73 -20.81 14.06
CA LEU A 44 73.06 -19.48 13.56
C LEU A 44 74.56 -19.39 13.16
N ALA A 45 75.17 -20.53 12.84
CA ALA A 45 76.57 -20.62 12.40
C ALA A 45 76.77 -21.63 11.25
N ALA A 46 75.74 -21.80 10.40
CA ALA A 46 75.87 -22.40 9.07
C ALA A 46 75.35 -21.44 7.99
N THR A 47 75.43 -20.14 8.28
CA THR A 47 75.24 -19.04 7.33
C THR A 47 76.60 -18.36 7.21
N ILE A 48 77.39 -18.77 6.23
CA ILE A 48 78.45 -18.04 5.51
C ILE A 48 79.23 -19.13 4.75
N ALA A 49 79.24 -19.03 3.41
CA ALA A 49 79.86 -19.95 2.44
C ALA A 49 79.04 -21.18 1.97
N PHE A 50 77.84 -20.94 1.43
CA PHE A 50 77.45 -21.60 0.18
C PHE A 50 76.68 -20.59 -0.69
N THR A 51 77.42 -20.05 -1.64
CA THR A 51 77.07 -18.97 -2.54
C THR A 51 76.22 -19.45 -3.71
N CYS A 52 75.17 -18.67 -3.99
CA CYS A 52 74.72 -18.25 -5.32
C CYS A 52 74.24 -19.31 -6.32
N SER A 53 72.92 -19.55 -6.37
CA SER A 53 72.18 -19.67 -7.65
C SER A 53 70.67 -19.40 -7.48
N TRP A 54 70.20 -18.32 -8.10
CA TRP A 54 68.85 -18.08 -8.65
C TRP A 54 67.62 -18.10 -7.72
N THR A 55 67.31 -16.93 -7.16
CA THR A 55 65.95 -16.33 -7.23
C THR A 55 66.07 -14.81 -7.20
N SER A 56 66.23 -14.21 -8.36
CA SER A 56 65.95 -12.77 -8.53
C SER A 56 64.46 -12.58 -8.31
N ALA A 57 64.06 -11.98 -7.19
CA ALA A 57 62.73 -11.43 -7.04
C ALA A 57 62.61 -10.26 -8.02
N TYR A 58 62.08 -10.53 -9.22
CA TYR A 58 61.73 -9.51 -10.19
C TYR A 58 60.68 -8.59 -9.56
N ALA A 59 61.06 -7.36 -9.23
CA ALA A 59 60.09 -6.29 -9.00
C ALA A 59 59.30 -6.12 -10.30
N ALA A 60 57.96 -6.26 -10.25
CA ALA A 60 57.12 -6.01 -11.42
C ALA A 60 57.37 -4.57 -11.91
N ASP A 61 57.62 -4.38 -13.20
CA ASP A 61 57.75 -3.03 -13.78
C ASP A 61 56.37 -2.36 -13.76
N VAL A 62 56.25 -1.26 -13.01
CA VAL A 62 54.99 -0.55 -12.79
C VAL A 62 55.14 0.89 -13.24
N LEU A 63 54.25 1.32 -14.15
CA LEU A 63 54.08 2.70 -14.54
C LEU A 63 52.86 3.30 -13.82
N THR A 64 53.07 4.38 -13.08
CA THR A 64 51.99 5.17 -12.47
C THR A 64 51.86 6.50 -13.19
N ILE A 65 50.64 6.84 -13.61
CA ILE A 65 50.27 8.10 -14.27
C ILE A 65 49.30 8.83 -13.35
N GLU A 66 49.71 10.01 -12.87
CA GLU A 66 48.94 10.81 -11.91
C GLU A 66 48.20 11.99 -12.57
N GLU A 67 48.50 12.26 -13.85
CA GLU A 67 47.88 13.31 -14.64
C GLU A 67 46.52 12.86 -15.21
N SER A 68 45.51 12.71 -14.33
CA SER A 68 44.13 12.51 -14.74
C SER A 68 43.37 13.82 -14.95
N GLU A 69 42.40 13.77 -15.87
CA GLU A 69 41.32 14.74 -15.97
C GLU A 69 40.02 14.09 -15.48
N THR A 70 39.20 14.88 -14.78
CA THR A 70 37.93 14.41 -14.20
C THR A 70 36.78 15.37 -14.48
N ALA A 71 35.65 14.81 -14.91
CA ALA A 71 34.42 15.55 -15.17
C ALA A 71 33.20 14.81 -14.60
N GLY A 72 32.15 15.55 -14.27
CA GLY A 72 30.90 15.02 -13.74
C GLY A 72 29.79 15.11 -14.76
N ILE A 73 29.01 14.05 -14.91
CA ILE A 73 27.75 14.07 -15.66
C ILE A 73 26.60 13.62 -14.75
N SER A 74 25.46 14.30 -14.83
CA SER A 74 24.38 14.06 -13.89
C SER A 74 22.98 14.05 -14.50
N MET A 75 22.17 13.11 -14.02
CA MET A 75 20.77 12.94 -14.41
C MET A 75 19.86 14.03 -13.84
N PHE A 76 20.33 14.79 -12.86
CA PHE A 76 19.62 15.97 -12.37
C PHE A 76 19.41 16.97 -13.50
N ARG A 77 18.18 17.46 -13.63
CA ARG A 77 17.75 18.25 -14.79
C ARG A 77 18.60 19.49 -15.00
N ALA A 78 19.04 20.15 -13.93
CA ALA A 78 19.93 21.31 -14.02
C ALA A 78 21.32 21.01 -14.61
N HIS A 79 21.70 19.73 -14.68
CA HIS A 79 23.01 19.28 -15.16
C HIS A 79 22.96 18.65 -16.57
N TRP A 80 21.81 18.65 -17.24
CA TRP A 80 21.67 17.97 -18.53
C TRP A 80 22.61 18.52 -19.60
N ASP A 81 22.75 19.85 -19.65
CA ASP A 81 23.60 20.57 -20.62
C ASP A 81 24.67 21.44 -19.92
N THR A 82 25.04 21.08 -18.69
CA THR A 82 25.98 21.83 -17.86
C THR A 82 27.27 21.03 -17.68
N PRO A 83 28.42 21.52 -18.19
CA PRO A 83 29.71 20.91 -17.90
C PRO A 83 30.09 21.08 -16.43
N ILE A 84 30.64 20.03 -15.82
CA ILE A 84 31.07 20.03 -14.42
C ILE A 84 32.51 19.49 -14.38
N VAL A 85 33.48 20.38 -14.14
CA VAL A 85 34.88 19.98 -13.94
C VAL A 85 35.05 19.54 -12.49
N LEU A 86 35.59 18.35 -12.28
CA LEU A 86 35.77 17.82 -10.93
C LEU A 86 37.21 17.98 -10.47
N SER A 87 37.42 18.39 -9.23
CA SER A 87 38.75 18.51 -8.63
C SER A 87 38.77 18.04 -7.17
N ALA A 88 39.88 17.43 -6.76
CA ALA A 88 40.11 16.98 -5.39
C ALA A 88 40.21 18.16 -4.40
N ASP A 89 40.57 19.36 -4.88
CA ASP A 89 40.73 20.56 -4.05
C ASP A 89 39.39 21.23 -3.70
N GLN A 90 38.28 20.81 -4.32
CA GLN A 90 36.97 21.35 -3.98
C GLN A 90 36.52 20.85 -2.60
N GLU A 91 36.09 21.79 -1.76
CA GLU A 91 35.63 21.51 -0.41
C GLU A 91 34.27 20.79 -0.40
N LEU A 92 34.10 19.88 0.56
CA LEU A 92 32.80 19.29 0.87
C LEU A 92 32.05 20.18 1.84
N LYS A 93 30.73 20.28 1.70
CA LYS A 93 29.89 21.05 2.61
C LYS A 93 29.41 20.18 3.77
N ILE A 94 29.87 20.42 4.99
CA ILE A 94 29.32 19.77 6.18
C ILE A 94 27.93 20.36 6.48
N THR A 95 26.88 19.53 6.38
CA THR A 95 25.48 19.96 6.64
C THR A 95 24.85 19.30 7.86
N ASP A 96 25.48 18.26 8.43
CA ASP A 96 24.99 17.61 9.65
C ASP A 96 25.42 18.40 10.89
N ASP A 97 24.52 18.54 11.85
CA ASP A 97 24.76 19.25 13.11
C ASP A 97 25.54 18.40 14.13
N LYS A 98 25.56 17.07 13.95
CA LYS A 98 26.15 16.10 14.89
C LYS A 98 27.46 15.50 14.40
N VAL A 99 27.57 15.21 13.10
CA VAL A 99 28.80 14.69 12.48
C VAL A 99 29.48 15.82 11.70
N LYS A 100 30.65 16.25 12.15
CA LYS A 100 31.34 17.45 11.63
C LYS A 100 32.72 17.18 11.02
N ASP A 101 33.23 15.98 11.22
CA ASP A 101 34.58 15.53 10.84
C ASP A 101 34.60 14.68 9.56
N ARG A 102 33.43 14.28 9.06
CA ARG A 102 33.23 13.46 7.86
C ARG A 102 31.83 13.69 7.29
N GLY A 103 31.50 13.01 6.20
CA GLY A 103 30.13 12.95 5.72
C GLY A 103 29.71 14.13 4.86
N GLY A 104 30.65 14.90 4.32
CA GLY A 104 30.35 16.17 3.67
C GLY A 104 29.55 16.00 2.38
N THR A 105 28.61 16.92 2.15
CA THR A 105 27.85 16.98 0.90
C THR A 105 28.75 17.39 -0.26
N ALA A 106 28.78 16.56 -1.30
CA ALA A 106 29.52 16.83 -2.53
C ALA A 106 28.69 17.71 -3.47
N VAL A 107 28.87 19.03 -3.38
CA VAL A 107 28.08 20.01 -4.13
C VAL A 107 28.64 20.20 -5.54
N TRP A 108 27.86 19.79 -6.55
CA TRP A 108 28.15 20.06 -7.96
C TRP A 108 27.50 21.37 -8.40
N GLN A 109 28.26 22.21 -9.10
CA GLN A 109 27.83 23.48 -9.66
C GLN A 109 28.31 23.60 -11.11
N PRO A 110 27.73 24.50 -11.92
CA PRO A 110 28.26 24.78 -13.25
C PRO A 110 29.76 25.06 -13.22
N GLY A 111 30.53 24.29 -13.99
CA GLY A 111 31.97 24.44 -14.14
C GLY A 111 32.83 23.89 -13.00
N LYS A 112 32.29 23.50 -11.84
CA LYS A 112 33.10 22.98 -10.72
C LYS A 112 32.37 22.02 -9.76
N GLY A 113 33.09 21.05 -9.21
CA GLY A 113 32.61 20.20 -8.11
C GLY A 113 33.70 19.28 -7.52
N PRO A 114 33.47 18.69 -6.35
CA PRO A 114 34.36 17.68 -5.78
C PRO A 114 34.25 16.34 -6.52
N ILE A 115 35.37 15.62 -6.65
CA ILE A 115 35.42 14.30 -7.30
C ILE A 115 34.59 13.30 -6.48
N SER A 116 33.41 13.02 -7.00
CA SER A 116 32.40 12.21 -6.33
C SER A 116 31.52 11.50 -7.34
N PHE A 117 30.89 10.40 -6.96
CA PHE A 117 29.94 9.69 -7.82
C PHE A 117 29.03 8.83 -6.97
N ASP A 118 27.80 8.63 -7.44
CA ASP A 118 26.78 7.82 -6.78
C ASP A 118 26.24 6.75 -7.73
N ALA A 119 25.20 6.02 -7.30
CA ALA A 119 24.69 4.89 -8.06
C ALA A 119 23.55 5.29 -9.02
N LEU A 120 23.02 6.51 -8.89
CA LEU A 120 21.78 6.92 -9.53
C LEU A 120 22.03 8.05 -10.52
N ASN A 121 22.38 9.23 -10.02
CA ASN A 121 22.28 10.46 -10.77
C ASN A 121 23.62 11.17 -10.93
N ARG A 122 24.71 10.80 -10.27
CA ARG A 122 26.05 11.41 -10.46
C ARG A 122 27.07 10.38 -10.91
N SER A 123 27.63 10.56 -12.11
CA SER A 123 28.67 9.68 -12.66
C SER A 123 29.96 10.46 -12.84
N LEU A 124 31.08 9.84 -12.50
CA LEU A 124 32.41 10.40 -12.67
C LEU A 124 33.00 9.93 -14.01
N LEU A 125 33.50 10.85 -14.83
CA LEU A 125 34.33 10.54 -15.98
C LEU A 125 35.80 10.75 -15.62
N VAL A 126 36.65 9.77 -15.95
CA VAL A 126 38.10 9.82 -15.70
C VAL A 126 38.83 9.49 -16.99
N ARG A 127 39.74 10.35 -17.42
CA ARG A 127 40.67 10.07 -18.53
C ARG A 127 42.11 10.42 -18.15
N PHE A 128 43.07 9.91 -18.91
CA PHE A 128 44.50 10.08 -18.65
C PHE A 128 45.20 10.60 -19.92
N PRO A 129 45.19 11.92 -20.16
CA PRO A 129 45.88 12.50 -21.29
C PRO A 129 47.38 12.13 -21.26
N GLY A 130 47.94 11.75 -22.41
CA GLY A 130 49.35 11.32 -22.50
C GLY A 130 49.60 9.86 -22.09
N ALA A 131 48.59 9.12 -21.61
CA ALA A 131 48.78 7.72 -21.20
C ALA A 131 49.13 6.81 -22.39
N ALA A 132 48.56 7.07 -23.57
CA ALA A 132 48.83 6.27 -24.76
C ALA A 132 50.31 6.30 -25.15
N GLU A 133 50.93 7.48 -25.07
CA GLU A 133 52.34 7.73 -25.35
C GLU A 133 53.23 7.02 -24.31
N LYS A 134 53.00 7.30 -23.02
CA LYS A 134 53.79 6.71 -21.92
C LYS A 134 53.73 5.19 -21.91
N ILE A 135 52.56 4.59 -22.20
CA ILE A 135 52.39 3.13 -22.27
C ILE A 135 53.06 2.57 -23.53
N ALA A 136 52.88 3.21 -24.70
CA ALA A 136 53.49 2.76 -25.94
C ALA A 136 55.02 2.80 -25.89
N GLU A 137 55.63 3.76 -25.21
CA GLU A 137 57.08 3.81 -24.96
C GLU A 137 57.56 2.58 -24.18
N ARG A 138 56.85 2.18 -23.12
CA ARG A 138 57.17 0.99 -22.34
C ARG A 138 56.99 -0.31 -23.14
N LEU A 139 55.94 -0.39 -23.96
CA LEU A 139 55.74 -1.53 -24.86
C LEU A 139 56.86 -1.64 -25.90
N LYS A 140 57.31 -0.53 -26.48
CA LYS A 140 58.45 -0.49 -27.41
C LYS A 140 59.78 -0.87 -26.74
N ALA A 141 59.92 -0.61 -25.43
CA ALA A 141 61.07 -1.01 -24.63
C ALA A 141 61.11 -2.51 -24.26
N GLY A 142 60.18 -3.33 -24.77
CA GLY A 142 60.17 -4.78 -24.56
C GLY A 142 59.28 -5.26 -23.40
N GLY A 143 58.33 -4.43 -22.96
CA GLY A 143 57.31 -4.81 -21.99
C GLY A 143 56.01 -5.29 -22.64
N ALA A 144 55.28 -6.14 -21.92
CA ALA A 144 53.91 -6.54 -22.26
C ALA A 144 52.96 -6.15 -21.13
N ILE A 145 51.81 -5.55 -21.44
CA ILE A 145 50.82 -5.17 -20.41
C ILE A 145 50.25 -6.45 -19.78
N SER A 146 50.48 -6.60 -18.47
CA SER A 146 49.87 -7.68 -17.69
C SER A 146 48.58 -7.20 -17.01
N LYS A 147 48.54 -5.93 -16.59
CA LYS A 147 47.40 -5.36 -15.87
C LYS A 147 47.31 -3.85 -16.03
N VAL A 148 46.09 -3.34 -16.11
CA VAL A 148 45.76 -1.90 -16.08
C VAL A 148 44.70 -1.67 -15.00
N GLU A 149 45.02 -0.78 -14.05
CA GLU A 149 44.12 -0.46 -12.94
C GLU A 149 43.95 1.05 -12.81
N ILE A 150 42.72 1.47 -12.52
CA ILE A 150 42.44 2.83 -12.05
C ILE A 150 42.35 2.77 -10.52
N VAL A 151 43.21 3.52 -9.84
CA VAL A 151 43.23 3.61 -8.39
C VAL A 151 42.42 4.81 -7.94
N LEU A 152 41.41 4.54 -7.12
CA LEU A 152 40.55 5.52 -6.47
C LEU A 152 40.89 5.57 -4.98
N THR A 153 41.49 6.67 -4.53
CA THR A 153 41.82 6.87 -3.12
C THR A 153 40.61 7.50 -2.41
N HIS A 154 40.06 6.81 -1.41
CA HIS A 154 38.94 7.28 -0.62
C HIS A 154 39.28 8.57 0.12
N LYS A 155 38.46 9.61 -0.08
CA LYS A 155 38.55 10.88 0.65
C LYS A 155 37.49 10.95 1.75
N ASP A 156 36.24 10.68 1.40
CA ASP A 156 35.10 10.71 2.33
C ASP A 156 33.91 9.91 1.75
N GLU A 157 32.90 9.68 2.58
CA GLU A 157 31.58 9.23 2.16
C GLU A 157 30.56 10.36 2.32
N GLU A 158 29.53 10.41 1.48
CA GLU A 158 28.51 11.44 1.62
C GLU A 158 27.38 11.00 2.57
N LEU A 159 27.27 11.65 3.74
CA LEU A 159 26.22 11.36 4.72
C LEU A 159 24.91 12.08 4.44
N TRP A 160 24.89 13.13 3.63
CA TRP A 160 23.68 13.80 3.15
C TRP A 160 23.95 14.33 1.75
N PRO A 161 23.28 13.81 0.71
CA PRO A 161 23.50 14.30 -0.63
C PRO A 161 22.88 15.67 -0.82
N MET A 162 23.22 16.32 -1.94
CA MET A 162 22.48 17.50 -2.39
C MET A 162 20.99 17.16 -2.45
N GLY A 163 20.16 18.03 -1.88
CA GLY A 163 18.74 17.77 -1.75
C GLY A 163 18.17 18.25 -0.42
N ASN A 164 16.92 17.90 -0.16
CA ASN A 164 16.21 18.29 1.06
C ASN A 164 15.19 17.21 1.43
N ALA A 165 14.86 17.10 2.71
CA ALA A 165 13.75 16.27 3.17
C ALA A 165 12.38 16.86 2.81
N ASP A 166 12.31 18.19 2.82
CA ASP A 166 11.08 18.97 2.63
C ASP A 166 11.08 19.73 1.29
N TYR A 167 12.02 19.44 0.38
CA TYR A 167 12.10 20.10 -0.92
C TYR A 167 12.57 19.18 -2.03
N ILE A 168 11.82 19.13 -3.13
CA ILE A 168 12.20 18.46 -4.36
C ILE A 168 12.88 19.52 -5.23
N GLY A 169 14.20 19.44 -5.34
CA GLY A 169 15.00 20.40 -6.10
C GLY A 169 15.55 19.80 -7.40
N PRO A 170 15.78 20.62 -8.44
CA PRO A 170 16.35 20.15 -9.70
C PRO A 170 17.80 19.69 -9.60
N GLU A 171 18.46 19.98 -8.48
CA GLU A 171 19.88 19.72 -8.22
C GLU A 171 20.11 18.50 -7.33
N GLY A 172 19.06 17.85 -6.81
CA GLY A 172 19.23 16.96 -5.65
C GLY A 172 18.12 15.97 -5.36
N TYR A 173 18.36 15.14 -4.35
CA TYR A 173 17.48 14.05 -3.93
C TYR A 173 16.42 14.49 -2.94
N THR A 174 15.32 13.73 -2.90
CA THR A 174 14.40 13.75 -1.77
C THR A 174 14.99 12.90 -0.65
N ILE A 175 15.30 13.51 0.49
CA ILE A 175 16.02 12.85 1.60
C ILE A 175 15.04 12.43 2.70
N ARG A 176 15.07 11.17 3.11
CA ARG A 176 14.28 10.71 4.26
C ARG A 176 15.11 10.76 5.55
N LYS A 177 14.60 11.45 6.58
CA LYS A 177 15.26 11.57 7.91
C LYS A 177 14.50 10.89 9.06
N ASN A 178 13.26 10.44 8.83
CA ASN A 178 12.43 9.80 9.87
C ASN A 178 12.80 8.32 10.11
N TRP A 179 12.17 7.70 11.12
CA TRP A 179 12.32 6.28 11.47
C TRP A 179 13.76 5.81 11.78
N GLY A 180 14.58 6.69 12.35
CA GLY A 180 15.94 6.37 12.77
C GLY A 180 16.96 6.27 11.64
N VAL A 181 16.58 6.64 10.40
CA VAL A 181 17.49 6.70 9.25
C VAL A 181 18.70 7.59 9.52
N ASP A 182 18.48 8.74 10.14
CA ASP A 182 19.54 9.68 10.51
C ASP A 182 20.49 9.09 11.54
N VAL A 183 19.97 8.33 12.51
CA VAL A 183 20.79 7.62 13.50
C VAL A 183 21.68 6.60 12.80
N MET A 184 21.13 5.77 11.91
CA MET A 184 21.88 4.71 11.22
C MET A 184 23.07 5.27 10.42
N TYR A 185 22.90 6.36 9.67
CA TYR A 185 24.00 6.97 8.91
C TYR A 185 25.07 7.65 9.77
N ARG A 186 24.67 8.18 10.93
CA ARG A 186 25.61 8.80 11.87
C ARG A 186 26.47 7.76 12.59
N THR A 187 25.92 6.57 12.87
CA THR A 187 26.61 5.53 13.64
C THR A 187 27.31 4.49 12.78
N VAL A 188 26.80 4.19 11.57
CA VAL A 188 27.36 3.16 10.68
C VAL A 188 27.99 3.82 9.46
N ARG A 189 29.31 3.65 9.30
CA ARG A 189 30.03 4.10 8.08
C ARG A 189 29.83 3.08 6.94
N PRO A 190 29.51 3.53 5.72
CA PRO A 190 29.35 2.65 4.57
C PRO A 190 30.68 2.07 4.09
N GLN A 191 30.61 0.90 3.44
CA GLN A 191 31.69 0.34 2.63
C GLN A 191 31.10 0.07 1.25
N TRP A 192 31.25 1.03 0.34
CA TRP A 192 30.64 1.00 -0.99
C TRP A 192 31.66 0.68 -2.07
N HIS A 193 31.18 0.25 -3.23
CA HIS A 193 32.01 -0.20 -4.33
C HIS A 193 31.86 0.71 -5.55
N ALA A 194 32.97 0.94 -6.24
CA ALA A 194 33.01 1.56 -7.55
C ALA A 194 33.04 0.51 -8.65
N VAL A 195 32.45 0.84 -9.79
CA VAL A 195 32.51 0.08 -11.06
C VAL A 195 32.75 1.05 -12.21
N ALA A 196 33.41 0.58 -13.27
CA ALA A 196 33.77 1.41 -14.41
C ALA A 196 33.47 0.78 -15.78
N TRP A 197 33.17 1.63 -16.76
CA TRP A 197 32.97 1.28 -18.17
C TRP A 197 33.86 2.13 -19.08
N PRO A 198 34.65 1.52 -19.99
CA PRO A 198 35.41 2.26 -20.98
C PRO A 198 34.51 3.07 -21.90
N LEU A 199 34.87 4.33 -22.13
CA LEU A 199 34.17 5.23 -23.05
C LEU A 199 34.71 5.09 -24.47
N ARG A 200 33.87 5.44 -25.43
CA ARG A 200 34.17 5.41 -26.87
C ARG A 200 34.41 6.79 -27.45
N GLN A 201 33.83 7.82 -26.84
CA GLN A 201 33.92 9.19 -27.35
C GLN A 201 34.92 10.01 -26.54
N PRO A 202 35.79 10.79 -27.21
CA PRO A 202 36.74 11.66 -26.53
C PRO A 202 36.03 12.85 -25.89
N TRP A 203 36.61 13.37 -24.81
CA TRP A 203 36.15 14.57 -24.12
C TRP A 203 37.34 15.28 -23.46
N LYS A 204 37.15 16.52 -23.00
CA LYS A 204 38.14 17.24 -22.16
C LYS A 204 37.47 17.84 -20.92
N ALA A 205 38.17 17.89 -19.80
CA ALA A 205 37.70 18.58 -18.60
C ALA A 205 37.77 20.10 -18.83
N ASP A 206 36.66 20.69 -19.26
CA ASP A 206 36.56 22.12 -19.59
C ASP A 206 35.19 22.67 -19.13
N PRO A 207 35.14 23.87 -18.52
CA PRO A 207 33.90 24.43 -17.98
C PRO A 207 32.88 24.85 -19.04
N VAL A 208 33.26 24.91 -20.33
CA VAL A 208 32.39 25.37 -21.42
C VAL A 208 32.06 24.23 -22.39
N SER A 209 33.09 23.55 -22.87
CA SER A 209 33.05 22.51 -23.90
C SER A 209 33.16 21.08 -23.35
N GLY A 210 33.34 20.93 -22.03
CA GLY A 210 33.44 19.62 -21.39
C GLY A 210 32.17 18.78 -21.49
N PRO A 211 32.22 17.53 -21.04
CA PRO A 211 31.08 16.63 -21.14
C PRO A 211 29.93 17.07 -20.22
N THR A 212 28.72 16.81 -20.67
CA THR A 212 27.45 17.01 -19.96
C THR A 212 26.69 15.69 -19.91
N PHE A 213 25.52 15.66 -19.27
CA PHE A 213 24.66 14.47 -19.36
C PHE A 213 24.20 14.17 -20.79
N ASN A 214 24.02 15.20 -21.62
CA ASN A 214 23.63 15.05 -23.02
C ASN A 214 24.80 14.82 -23.99
N ALA A 215 25.99 15.32 -23.69
CA ALA A 215 27.06 15.44 -24.66
C ALA A 215 28.44 15.02 -24.14
N SER A 216 29.26 14.43 -25.02
CA SER A 216 30.69 14.23 -24.78
C SER A 216 31.48 15.53 -24.96
N VAL A 217 31.00 16.39 -25.86
CA VAL A 217 31.49 17.75 -26.07
C VAL A 217 30.29 18.68 -26.13
N ASN A 218 30.15 19.56 -25.12
CA ASN A 218 28.95 20.37 -24.93
C ASN A 218 28.52 21.15 -26.19
N GLY A 219 27.25 21.00 -26.58
CA GLY A 219 26.67 21.67 -27.74
C GLY A 219 27.25 21.26 -29.10
N ALA A 220 28.02 20.16 -29.19
CA ALA A 220 28.67 19.73 -30.42
C ALA A 220 28.57 18.24 -30.69
N ILE A 221 28.90 17.38 -29.73
CA ILE A 221 28.94 15.92 -29.90
C ILE A 221 28.12 15.28 -28.79
N TYR A 222 27.00 14.68 -29.16
CA TYR A 222 26.00 14.13 -28.25
C TYR A 222 26.20 12.64 -28.01
N TRP A 223 25.90 12.20 -26.78
CA TRP A 223 25.81 10.78 -26.47
C TRP A 223 24.67 10.13 -27.26
N GLY A 224 24.85 8.89 -27.71
CA GLY A 224 23.80 8.07 -28.29
C GLY A 224 22.64 7.85 -27.32
N LYS A 225 22.94 7.79 -26.01
CA LYS A 225 21.97 7.87 -24.93
C LYS A 225 22.55 8.65 -23.75
N PHE A 226 21.76 9.56 -23.20
CA PHE A 226 22.13 10.42 -22.07
C PHE A 226 22.86 9.68 -20.95
N GLY A 227 23.83 10.35 -20.33
CA GLY A 227 24.70 9.77 -19.32
C GLY A 227 25.72 8.78 -19.88
N ALA A 228 26.07 8.90 -21.16
CA ALA A 228 26.96 7.99 -21.89
C ALA A 228 26.53 6.52 -21.77
N GLN A 229 25.24 6.24 -21.97
CA GLN A 229 24.65 4.94 -21.67
C GLN A 229 24.56 3.99 -22.87
N ASP A 230 24.71 4.47 -24.11
CA ASP A 230 24.61 3.64 -25.31
C ASP A 230 25.82 2.67 -25.40
N PRO A 231 25.61 1.34 -25.38
CA PRO A 231 26.70 0.36 -25.44
C PRO A 231 27.39 0.25 -26.81
N ALA A 232 26.77 0.80 -27.86
CA ALA A 232 27.33 0.84 -29.21
C ALA A 232 28.08 2.16 -29.46
N LYS A 233 27.55 3.29 -28.99
CA LYS A 233 28.09 4.63 -29.32
C LYS A 233 28.87 5.32 -28.20
N ASP A 234 28.53 5.08 -26.94
CA ASP A 234 29.03 5.90 -25.84
C ASP A 234 30.09 5.17 -25.01
N ARG A 235 29.80 3.91 -24.66
CA ARG A 235 30.65 3.09 -23.81
C ARG A 235 30.67 1.63 -24.23
N VAL A 236 31.63 0.87 -23.73
CA VAL A 236 31.64 -0.59 -23.83
C VAL A 236 30.61 -1.18 -22.85
N ALA A 237 29.89 -2.23 -23.26
CA ALA A 237 28.87 -2.86 -22.42
C ALA A 237 29.45 -3.56 -21.17
N LYS A 238 30.64 -4.17 -21.33
CA LYS A 238 31.37 -4.83 -20.24
C LYS A 238 31.80 -3.79 -19.20
N GLN A 239 31.53 -4.09 -17.93
CA GLN A 239 31.97 -3.31 -16.77
C GLN A 239 33.20 -3.94 -16.12
N SER A 240 33.92 -3.16 -15.30
CA SER A 240 34.95 -3.68 -14.42
C SER A 240 34.34 -4.51 -13.30
N GLU A 241 35.16 -5.39 -12.70
CA GLU A 241 34.80 -5.93 -11.41
C GLU A 241 34.67 -4.80 -10.37
N PRO A 242 33.73 -4.92 -9.43
CA PRO A 242 33.53 -3.94 -8.37
C PRO A 242 34.73 -3.86 -7.43
N ALA A 243 35.14 -2.64 -7.10
CA ALA A 243 36.21 -2.37 -6.15
C ALA A 243 35.68 -1.55 -4.98
N GLU A 244 35.81 -2.05 -3.74
CA GLU A 244 35.47 -1.27 -2.55
C GLU A 244 36.33 -0.02 -2.46
N VAL A 245 35.69 1.13 -2.22
CA VAL A 245 36.31 2.42 -1.94
C VAL A 245 35.67 2.96 -0.67
N SER A 246 36.35 2.79 0.46
CA SER A 246 35.79 3.11 1.77
C SER A 246 36.87 3.51 2.77
N TYR A 247 36.46 3.99 3.94
CA TYR A 247 37.37 4.21 5.05
C TYR A 247 38.12 2.95 5.52
N LYS A 248 37.61 1.74 5.26
CA LYS A 248 38.29 0.47 5.56
C LYS A 248 39.22 0.03 4.44
N LYS A 249 38.86 0.33 3.19
CA LYS A 249 39.65 0.06 2.01
C LYS A 249 39.91 1.37 1.26
N PRO A 250 40.91 2.16 1.74
CA PRO A 250 41.14 3.51 1.26
C PRO A 250 41.67 3.55 -0.17
N GLU A 251 42.16 2.44 -0.72
CA GLU A 251 42.49 2.33 -2.15
C GLU A 251 41.61 1.28 -2.84
N GLY A 252 40.65 1.76 -3.63
CA GLY A 252 39.91 0.92 -4.56
C GLY A 252 40.63 0.81 -5.90
N ARG A 253 40.86 -0.41 -6.38
CA ARG A 253 41.58 -0.67 -7.64
C ARG A 253 40.65 -1.29 -8.65
N LEU A 254 40.25 -0.50 -9.65
CA LEU A 254 39.37 -0.91 -10.74
C LEU A 254 40.20 -1.54 -11.86
N ASN A 255 40.08 -2.84 -12.07
CA ASN A 255 40.76 -3.52 -13.18
C ASN A 255 40.06 -3.21 -14.51
N VAL A 256 40.75 -2.51 -15.39
CA VAL A 256 40.27 -2.09 -16.71
C VAL A 256 41.13 -2.64 -17.85
N THR A 257 41.93 -3.67 -17.57
CA THR A 257 42.80 -4.34 -18.56
C THR A 257 42.03 -4.76 -19.81
N TYR A 258 40.78 -5.19 -19.65
CA TYR A 258 39.92 -5.62 -20.75
C TYR A 258 39.63 -4.51 -21.78
N ALA A 259 39.74 -3.23 -21.41
CA ALA A 259 39.56 -2.12 -22.34
C ALA A 259 40.60 -2.20 -23.48
N LEU A 260 41.83 -2.60 -23.17
CA LEU A 260 42.90 -2.70 -24.18
C LEU A 260 42.84 -3.97 -25.03
N ALA A 261 41.90 -4.87 -24.74
CA ALA A 261 41.61 -6.07 -25.51
C ALA A 261 40.30 -5.98 -26.31
N ASP A 262 39.41 -5.02 -25.99
CA ASP A 262 38.11 -4.91 -26.62
C ASP A 262 38.22 -4.27 -28.02
N PRO A 263 37.93 -5.00 -29.11
CA PRO A 263 38.07 -4.48 -30.48
C PRO A 263 37.13 -3.29 -30.75
N ALA A 264 36.09 -3.11 -29.94
CA ALA A 264 35.17 -2.01 -30.10
C ALA A 264 35.79 -0.65 -29.74
N LEU A 265 36.93 -0.62 -29.04
CA LEU A 265 37.70 0.61 -28.78
C LEU A 265 38.75 0.91 -29.86
N GLY A 266 38.98 -0.02 -30.79
CA GLY A 266 39.89 0.15 -31.90
C GLY A 266 40.42 -1.17 -32.46
N PRO A 267 40.70 -1.25 -33.77
CA PRO A 267 41.13 -2.50 -34.42
C PRO A 267 42.53 -2.95 -33.96
N THR A 268 43.42 -2.00 -33.65
CA THR A 268 44.80 -2.26 -33.22
C THR A 268 45.01 -1.86 -31.75
N LEU A 269 46.05 -2.38 -31.11
CA LEU A 269 46.38 -1.98 -29.73
C LEU A 269 46.72 -0.49 -29.66
N ALA A 270 47.43 0.04 -30.66
CA ALA A 270 47.69 1.48 -30.78
C ALA A 270 46.39 2.31 -30.80
N ALA A 271 45.38 1.89 -31.57
CA ALA A 271 44.09 2.56 -31.60
C ALA A 271 43.35 2.47 -30.27
N ARG A 272 43.36 1.30 -29.61
CA ARG A 272 42.73 1.12 -28.28
C ARG A 272 43.39 1.95 -27.20
N LEU A 273 44.73 2.05 -27.19
CA LEU A 273 45.48 2.91 -26.27
C LEU A 273 45.11 4.38 -26.46
N ARG A 274 45.03 4.85 -27.71
CA ARG A 274 44.58 6.22 -28.02
C ARG A 274 43.16 6.46 -27.54
N THR A 275 42.20 5.63 -27.94
CA THR A 275 40.80 5.78 -27.53
C THR A 275 40.67 5.77 -26.00
N PHE A 276 41.38 4.87 -25.30
CA PHE A 276 41.35 4.82 -23.84
C PHE A 276 41.97 6.08 -23.20
N ALA A 277 43.06 6.63 -23.73
CA ALA A 277 43.66 7.86 -23.20
C ALA A 277 42.75 9.07 -23.41
N ASP A 278 42.09 9.17 -24.57
CA ASP A 278 41.28 10.33 -24.94
C ASP A 278 39.85 10.28 -24.37
N ALA A 279 39.26 9.08 -24.25
CA ALA A 279 37.88 8.87 -23.77
C ALA A 279 37.81 8.39 -22.32
N GLY A 280 38.79 7.61 -21.85
CA GLY A 280 38.84 7.13 -20.48
C GLY A 280 37.69 6.20 -20.08
N VAL A 281 37.18 6.36 -18.86
CA VAL A 281 36.10 5.54 -18.29
C VAL A 281 35.00 6.39 -17.65
N LEU A 282 33.79 5.83 -17.61
CA LEU A 282 32.70 6.27 -16.75
C LEU A 282 32.70 5.40 -15.48
N VAL A 283 32.68 6.04 -14.32
CA VAL A 283 32.69 5.42 -12.99
C VAL A 283 31.37 5.71 -12.26
N LYS A 284 30.80 4.68 -11.64
CA LYS A 284 29.62 4.78 -10.76
C LYS A 284 29.82 3.98 -9.49
N LYS A 285 29.02 4.33 -8.49
CA LYS A 285 28.85 3.50 -7.30
C LYS A 285 27.94 2.33 -7.63
N TRP A 286 28.19 1.16 -7.06
CA TRP A 286 27.40 -0.04 -7.34
C TRP A 286 26.11 -0.10 -6.52
N GLU A 287 26.17 0.27 -5.24
CA GLU A 287 25.07 0.13 -4.28
C GLU A 287 23.95 1.14 -4.54
N THR A 288 22.83 0.69 -5.11
CA THR A 288 21.62 1.51 -5.29
C THR A 288 20.78 1.64 -4.00
N TYR A 289 20.93 0.67 -3.09
CA TYR A 289 20.43 0.64 -1.72
C TYR A 289 21.38 -0.23 -0.89
N ASP A 290 21.20 -0.34 0.42
CA ASP A 290 22.15 -1.08 1.27
C ASP A 290 21.47 -1.56 2.54
N ALA A 291 21.39 -2.88 2.70
CA ALA A 291 20.71 -3.54 3.80
C ALA A 291 21.35 -3.28 5.18
N ARG A 292 22.59 -2.75 5.23
CA ARG A 292 23.16 -2.21 6.48
C ARG A 292 22.36 -1.09 7.10
N PHE A 293 21.56 -0.39 6.31
CA PHE A 293 20.71 0.71 6.77
C PHE A 293 19.23 0.29 6.76
N TYR A 294 18.95 -0.98 7.03
CA TYR A 294 17.61 -1.55 7.08
C TYR A 294 16.95 -1.29 8.44
N ASN A 295 15.68 -0.85 8.45
CA ASN A 295 14.88 -0.81 9.68
C ASN A 295 13.41 -1.23 9.42
N GLY A 296 12.81 -1.96 10.38
CA GLY A 296 11.37 -2.24 10.48
C GLY A 296 10.77 -3.31 9.52
N ALA A 297 9.49 -3.61 9.73
CA ALA A 297 8.73 -4.68 9.07
C ALA A 297 8.35 -4.47 7.59
N TYR A 298 8.40 -3.23 7.09
CA TYR A 298 7.93 -2.89 5.74
C TYR A 298 9.06 -2.73 4.74
N GLU A 299 10.27 -3.16 5.11
CA GLU A 299 11.49 -2.83 4.39
C GLU A 299 11.55 -1.33 4.15
N TRP A 300 11.69 -0.56 5.22
CA TRP A 300 12.06 0.84 5.10
C TRP A 300 13.52 0.91 4.64
N GLY A 301 13.78 0.39 3.44
CA GLY A 301 15.07 0.38 2.79
C GLY A 301 15.49 1.82 2.66
N THR A 302 16.55 2.16 3.36
CA THR A 302 17.10 3.50 3.28
C THR A 302 17.85 3.58 1.95
N GLY A 303 17.27 4.29 0.97
CA GLY A 303 17.88 4.45 -0.34
C GLY A 303 19.25 5.09 -0.22
N THR A 304 20.31 4.29 -0.37
CA THR A 304 21.70 4.75 -0.31
C THR A 304 22.20 5.23 -1.65
N GLY A 305 21.53 4.87 -2.75
CA GLY A 305 22.01 5.10 -4.11
C GLY A 305 22.31 6.56 -4.42
N GLY A 306 21.59 7.51 -3.81
CA GLY A 306 21.83 8.94 -4.02
C GLY A 306 23.03 9.51 -3.28
N ARG A 307 23.68 8.73 -2.42
CA ARG A 307 24.84 9.13 -1.62
C ARG A 307 26.14 8.80 -2.35
N ALA A 308 27.06 9.74 -2.43
CA ALA A 308 28.29 9.55 -3.19
C ALA A 308 29.44 8.92 -2.39
N ILE A 309 30.33 8.23 -3.13
CA ILE A 309 31.73 8.02 -2.73
C ILE A 309 32.49 9.28 -3.15
N VAL A 310 33.31 9.85 -2.25
CA VAL A 310 34.22 10.96 -2.56
C VAL A 310 35.65 10.45 -2.58
N VAL A 311 36.40 10.83 -3.61
CA VAL A 311 37.76 10.34 -3.83
C VAL A 311 38.75 11.47 -4.09
N GLU A 312 40.02 11.20 -3.88
CA GLU A 312 41.12 12.03 -4.35
C GLU A 312 41.30 11.88 -5.87
N LYS A 313 42.29 12.59 -6.43
CA LYS A 313 42.62 12.52 -7.85
C LYS A 313 42.92 11.07 -8.29
N PRO A 314 42.18 10.50 -9.26
CA PRO A 314 42.41 9.13 -9.74
C PRO A 314 43.79 8.95 -10.38
N LYS A 315 44.37 7.76 -10.22
CA LYS A 315 45.66 7.38 -10.82
C LYS A 315 45.50 6.18 -11.76
N LEU A 316 46.27 6.12 -12.83
CA LEU A 316 46.37 4.94 -13.69
C LEU A 316 47.64 4.18 -13.33
N VAL A 317 47.51 2.91 -13.00
CA VAL A 317 48.62 2.01 -12.69
C VAL A 317 48.65 0.91 -13.75
N VAL A 318 49.75 0.82 -14.47
CA VAL A 318 49.98 -0.20 -15.51
C VAL A 318 51.12 -1.09 -15.05
N THR A 319 50.85 -2.38 -14.94
CA THR A 319 51.85 -3.40 -14.64
C THR A 319 52.28 -4.06 -15.95
N PHE A 320 53.60 -4.20 -16.12
CA PHE A 320 54.20 -4.88 -17.26
C PHE A 320 54.81 -6.22 -16.84
N ALA A 321 54.75 -7.18 -17.74
CA ALA A 321 55.53 -8.41 -17.72
C ALA A 321 56.60 -8.34 -18.81
N GLU A 322 57.62 -9.18 -18.70
CA GLU A 322 58.61 -9.35 -19.76
C GLU A 322 57.95 -9.95 -21.00
N GLY A 323 58.13 -9.31 -22.17
CA GLY A 323 57.56 -9.79 -23.42
C GLY A 323 57.42 -8.70 -24.47
N LYS A 324 57.54 -9.07 -25.75
CA LYS A 324 57.40 -8.12 -26.87
C LYS A 324 55.94 -8.06 -27.33
N THR A 325 55.25 -6.96 -27.06
CA THR A 325 53.90 -6.71 -27.56
C THR A 325 53.94 -5.89 -28.86
N ASP A 326 53.25 -6.38 -29.89
CA ASP A 326 53.02 -5.61 -31.12
C ASP A 326 51.87 -4.60 -30.93
N LEU A 327 52.14 -3.34 -31.26
CA LEU A 327 51.15 -2.25 -31.24
C LEU A 327 50.18 -2.33 -32.42
N GLY A 328 50.55 -3.04 -33.49
CA GLY A 328 49.75 -3.16 -34.71
C GLY A 328 49.72 -1.88 -35.56
N GLY A 329 50.69 -0.98 -35.40
CA GLY A 329 50.81 0.28 -36.16
C GLY A 329 51.34 1.46 -35.35
N PRO A 330 51.51 2.65 -35.98
CA PRO A 330 51.85 3.88 -35.25
C PRO A 330 50.70 4.31 -34.33
N LEU A 331 51.05 5.01 -33.25
CA LEU A 331 50.06 5.56 -32.34
C LEU A 331 49.30 6.71 -33.05
N PRO A 332 47.95 6.67 -33.14
CA PRO A 332 47.20 7.77 -33.71
C PRO A 332 47.42 9.08 -32.91
N PRO A 333 47.25 10.26 -33.54
CA PRO A 333 47.34 11.54 -32.82
C PRO A 333 46.25 11.65 -31.75
N ALA A 334 46.50 12.45 -30.71
CA ALA A 334 45.50 12.77 -29.69
C ALA A 334 44.30 13.48 -30.32
N ALA A 335 43.09 13.19 -29.82
CA ALA A 335 41.87 13.83 -30.27
C ALA A 335 41.91 15.35 -30.02
N ASP A 336 41.77 16.12 -31.10
CA ASP A 336 41.53 17.57 -31.04
C ASP A 336 40.03 17.83 -30.85
N ILE A 337 39.63 18.06 -29.60
CA ILE A 337 38.23 18.28 -29.23
C ILE A 337 37.61 19.49 -29.95
N GLU A 338 38.39 20.55 -30.20
CA GLU A 338 37.88 21.77 -30.85
C GLU A 338 37.66 21.54 -32.34
N ALA A 339 38.60 20.87 -33.01
CA ALA A 339 38.43 20.47 -34.40
C ALA A 339 37.28 19.47 -34.58
N LEU A 340 37.13 18.50 -33.66
CA LEU A 340 36.02 17.55 -33.66
C LEU A 340 34.67 18.27 -33.47
N ALA A 341 34.59 19.21 -32.54
CA ALA A 341 33.39 20.01 -32.31
C ALA A 341 33.01 20.87 -33.52
N ALA A 342 34.00 21.55 -34.12
CA ALA A 342 33.79 22.38 -35.31
C ALA A 342 33.30 21.54 -36.50
N LYS A 343 33.92 20.38 -36.73
CA LYS A 343 33.50 19.44 -37.77
C LYS A 343 32.07 18.95 -37.54
N ALA A 344 31.77 18.46 -36.33
CA ALA A 344 30.46 17.93 -35.98
C ALA A 344 29.33 18.96 -36.13
N LYS A 345 29.61 20.24 -35.83
CA LYS A 345 28.70 21.36 -36.06
C LYS A 345 28.52 21.68 -37.54
N ALA A 346 29.58 21.60 -38.33
CA ALA A 346 29.55 21.94 -39.76
C ALA A 346 28.82 20.89 -40.61
N ASP A 347 29.02 19.60 -40.34
CA ASP A 347 28.43 18.50 -41.11
C ASP A 347 27.18 17.86 -40.47
N GLY A 348 26.84 18.27 -39.24
CA GLY A 348 25.70 17.74 -38.49
C GLY A 348 25.90 16.32 -37.95
N SER A 349 27.11 15.77 -37.99
CA SER A 349 27.43 14.42 -37.51
C SER A 349 27.39 14.28 -35.97
N GLY A 350 27.31 15.39 -35.25
CA GLY A 350 27.34 15.46 -33.79
C GLY A 350 26.12 14.87 -33.06
N GLY A 351 25.01 14.61 -33.74
CA GLY A 351 23.77 14.13 -33.11
C GLY A 351 22.94 15.25 -32.47
N LYS A 352 22.06 14.89 -31.52
CA LYS A 352 21.14 15.80 -30.82
C LYS A 352 21.03 15.44 -29.33
N PRO A 353 20.62 16.38 -28.45
CA PRO A 353 20.35 16.09 -27.04
C PRO A 353 19.36 14.93 -26.86
N THR A 354 19.61 14.05 -25.89
CA THR A 354 18.79 12.85 -25.62
C THR A 354 17.98 12.93 -24.32
N ALA A 355 18.34 13.84 -23.41
CA ALA A 355 17.58 14.24 -22.24
C ALA A 355 17.06 15.67 -22.45
N VAL A 356 15.76 15.81 -22.72
CA VAL A 356 15.11 17.08 -23.06
C VAL A 356 13.75 17.18 -22.35
N ILE A 357 13.44 18.37 -21.82
CA ILE A 357 12.10 18.70 -21.30
C ILE A 357 11.24 19.18 -22.47
N PRO A 358 9.96 18.76 -22.57
CA PRO A 358 9.05 19.32 -23.55
C PRO A 358 8.96 20.84 -23.43
N THR A 359 8.93 21.52 -24.57
CA THR A 359 8.68 22.96 -24.68
C THR A 359 7.31 23.34 -24.11
N GLU A 360 7.08 24.63 -23.81
CA GLU A 360 5.76 25.09 -23.32
C GLU A 360 4.62 24.71 -24.28
N GLN A 361 4.83 24.82 -25.59
CA GLN A 361 3.86 24.42 -26.61
C GLN A 361 3.57 22.91 -26.59
N GLU A 362 4.60 22.08 -26.43
CA GLU A 362 4.42 20.62 -26.29
C GLU A 362 3.70 20.28 -25.00
N LEU A 363 3.99 20.99 -23.90
CA LEU A 363 3.27 20.83 -22.63
C LEU A 363 1.80 21.21 -22.75
N GLU A 364 1.45 22.26 -23.49
CA GLU A 364 0.06 22.61 -23.79
C GLU A 364 -0.66 21.50 -24.57
N ILE A 365 0.00 20.91 -25.57
CA ILE A 365 -0.52 19.77 -26.34
C ILE A 365 -0.72 18.56 -25.42
N ILE A 366 0.26 18.25 -24.56
CA ILE A 366 0.19 17.16 -23.59
C ILE A 366 -0.96 17.40 -22.61
N ALA A 367 -1.07 18.60 -22.03
CA ALA A 367 -2.15 18.97 -21.12
C ALA A 367 -3.52 18.80 -21.77
N LYS A 368 -3.68 19.29 -23.01
CA LYS A 368 -4.91 19.15 -23.80
C LYS A 368 -5.24 17.70 -24.12
N LYS A 369 -4.25 16.86 -24.41
CA LYS A 369 -4.46 15.42 -24.67
C LYS A 369 -5.03 14.72 -23.44
N PHE A 370 -4.47 14.98 -22.26
CA PHE A 370 -4.83 14.29 -21.02
C PHE A 370 -5.94 14.96 -20.21
N SER A 371 -6.44 16.12 -20.63
CA SER A 371 -7.64 16.76 -20.04
C SER A 371 -8.94 16.44 -20.78
N GLN A 372 -8.86 15.74 -21.91
CA GLN A 372 -10.03 15.36 -22.69
C GLN A 372 -10.82 14.26 -22.01
N LYS A 373 -12.15 14.38 -22.07
CA LYS A 373 -13.07 13.32 -21.65
C LYS A 373 -12.82 12.07 -22.51
N PRO A 374 -12.49 10.91 -21.92
CA PRO A 374 -12.45 9.63 -22.63
C PRO A 374 -13.78 9.34 -23.34
N ALA A 375 -13.72 8.76 -24.55
CA ALA A 375 -14.91 8.51 -25.38
C ALA A 375 -15.94 7.59 -24.72
N PHE A 376 -15.50 6.67 -23.85
CA PHE A 376 -16.38 5.74 -23.13
C PHE A 376 -17.10 6.38 -21.94
N LEU A 377 -16.70 7.58 -21.49
CA LEU A 377 -17.34 8.24 -20.36
C LEU A 377 -18.53 9.09 -20.80
N GLU A 378 -19.66 8.88 -20.13
CA GLU A 378 -20.86 9.71 -20.27
C GLU A 378 -20.62 11.14 -19.76
N ASP A 379 -21.35 12.13 -20.29
CA ASP A 379 -21.17 13.54 -19.93
C ASP A 379 -21.38 13.81 -18.44
N TRP A 380 -22.39 13.18 -17.84
CA TRP A 380 -22.65 13.33 -16.41
C TRP A 380 -21.53 12.71 -15.56
N GLN A 381 -20.94 11.59 -15.99
CA GLN A 381 -19.81 10.98 -15.28
C GLN A 381 -18.59 11.88 -15.35
N TRP A 382 -18.36 12.48 -16.51
CA TRP A 382 -17.28 13.46 -16.67
C TRP A 382 -17.47 14.67 -15.76
N ALA A 383 -18.70 15.17 -15.59
CA ALA A 383 -18.98 16.22 -14.62
C ALA A 383 -18.58 15.80 -13.19
N ARG A 384 -18.85 14.57 -12.76
CA ARG A 384 -18.41 14.02 -11.46
C ARG A 384 -16.89 13.92 -11.35
N VAL A 385 -16.20 13.54 -12.42
CA VAL A 385 -14.72 13.55 -12.47
C VAL A 385 -14.20 14.98 -12.27
N GLN A 386 -14.81 15.98 -12.91
CA GLN A 386 -14.44 17.39 -12.74
C GLN A 386 -14.71 17.88 -11.31
N GLU A 387 -15.82 17.48 -10.70
CA GLU A 387 -16.14 17.79 -9.30
C GLU A 387 -15.06 17.26 -8.35
N LEU A 388 -14.58 16.01 -8.52
CA LEU A 388 -13.49 15.46 -7.69
C LEU A 388 -12.17 16.22 -7.85
N ILE A 389 -11.84 16.65 -9.07
CA ILE A 389 -10.64 17.46 -9.36
C ILE A 389 -10.66 18.78 -8.58
N VAL A 390 -11.85 19.38 -8.44
CA VAL A 390 -12.08 20.63 -7.70
C VAL A 390 -12.11 20.38 -6.18
N VAL A 391 -12.68 19.28 -5.69
CA VAL A 391 -12.76 18.98 -4.25
C VAL A 391 -11.38 18.90 -3.61
N GLU A 392 -10.41 18.23 -4.24
CA GLU A 392 -9.05 18.15 -3.71
C GLU A 392 -8.32 19.48 -3.77
N ARG A 393 -8.52 20.24 -4.87
CA ARG A 393 -7.88 21.55 -5.09
C ARG A 393 -8.86 22.53 -5.75
N PRO A 394 -9.62 23.31 -4.95
CA PRO A 394 -10.67 24.20 -5.48
C PRO A 394 -10.16 25.28 -6.44
N THR A 395 -8.93 25.76 -6.22
CA THR A 395 -8.27 26.76 -7.07
C THR A 395 -7.57 26.16 -8.30
N GLY A 396 -7.58 24.83 -8.44
CA GLY A 396 -6.79 24.07 -9.42
C GLY A 396 -7.60 23.33 -10.49
N ALA A 397 -8.84 23.79 -10.78
CA ALA A 397 -9.73 23.11 -11.74
C ALA A 397 -9.12 22.99 -13.15
N ASN A 398 -8.39 24.02 -13.59
CA ASN A 398 -7.74 24.07 -14.90
C ASN A 398 -6.26 23.66 -14.86
N GLU A 399 -5.78 23.15 -13.73
CA GLU A 399 -4.40 22.69 -13.62
C GLU A 399 -4.19 21.43 -14.47
N PRO A 400 -3.13 21.38 -15.30
CA PRO A 400 -2.77 20.17 -16.01
C PRO A 400 -2.56 18.97 -15.08
N PHE A 401 -2.77 17.76 -15.61
CA PHE A 401 -2.80 16.54 -14.79
C PHE A 401 -1.54 16.33 -13.95
N TRP A 402 -0.37 16.82 -14.35
CA TRP A 402 0.87 16.61 -13.58
C TRP A 402 0.92 17.35 -12.24
N PHE A 403 0.05 18.35 -12.02
CA PHE A 403 -0.03 19.06 -10.75
C PHE A 403 -0.33 18.11 -9.57
N GLN A 404 -1.06 17.03 -9.80
CA GLN A 404 -1.42 16.08 -8.75
C GLN A 404 -0.27 15.17 -8.32
N PHE A 405 0.80 15.08 -9.11
CA PHE A 405 2.01 14.33 -8.75
C PHE A 405 3.01 15.18 -7.97
N VAL A 406 2.70 16.47 -7.78
CA VAL A 406 3.50 17.41 -7.02
C VAL A 406 2.74 17.82 -5.75
N PRO A 407 3.32 17.67 -4.54
CA PRO A 407 2.66 18.07 -3.30
C PRO A 407 2.30 19.56 -3.24
N ASP A 408 1.20 19.92 -2.59
CA ASP A 408 0.70 21.31 -2.49
C ASP A 408 1.74 22.30 -1.97
N TYR A 409 2.50 21.89 -0.96
CA TYR A 409 3.53 22.74 -0.36
C TYR A 409 4.65 23.09 -1.36
N GLN A 410 4.92 22.23 -2.35
CA GLN A 410 5.86 22.52 -3.43
C GLN A 410 5.26 23.50 -4.43
N ILE A 411 4.01 23.25 -4.85
CA ILE A 411 3.30 24.14 -5.78
C ILE A 411 3.22 25.54 -5.20
N ASN A 412 2.92 25.66 -3.90
CA ASN A 412 2.88 26.94 -3.19
C ASN A 412 4.23 27.68 -3.21
N ARG A 413 5.37 26.96 -3.17
CA ARG A 413 6.71 27.56 -3.31
C ARG A 413 7.01 28.02 -4.73
N LEU A 414 6.40 27.40 -5.74
CA LEU A 414 6.55 27.75 -7.15
C LEU A 414 5.65 28.92 -7.58
N ARG A 415 4.80 29.44 -6.69
CA ARG A 415 3.96 30.62 -6.97
C ARG A 415 4.81 31.90 -6.94
N GLU A 416 4.71 32.70 -7.98
CA GLU A 416 5.34 34.03 -8.02
C GLU A 416 4.63 34.99 -7.06
N THR A 417 5.37 35.83 -6.33
CA THR A 417 4.78 36.88 -5.50
C THR A 417 4.93 38.25 -6.16
N TYR A 418 3.92 39.12 -6.02
CA TYR A 418 3.94 40.47 -6.56
C TYR A 418 3.21 41.47 -5.65
N ARG A 419 3.52 42.77 -5.80
CA ARG A 419 2.78 43.88 -5.18
C ARG A 419 2.03 44.65 -6.27
N GLU A 420 0.72 44.78 -6.11
CA GLU A 420 -0.12 45.59 -6.98
C GLU A 420 0.09 47.08 -6.65
N LYS A 421 0.32 47.93 -7.67
CA LYS A 421 0.46 49.38 -7.46
C LYS A 421 -0.84 49.93 -6.87
N GLY A 422 -0.76 50.52 -5.68
CA GLY A 422 -1.90 51.14 -4.99
C GLY A 422 -2.65 50.24 -4.00
N LYS A 423 -2.19 49.01 -3.73
CA LYS A 423 -2.72 48.15 -2.66
C LYS A 423 -1.62 47.69 -1.70
N GLU A 424 -1.87 47.73 -0.39
CA GLU A 424 -0.98 47.12 0.59
C GLU A 424 -1.19 45.59 0.63
N GLY A 425 -0.11 44.83 0.38
CA GLY A 425 -0.11 43.36 0.45
C GLY A 425 0.65 42.68 -0.69
N VAL A 426 1.29 41.54 -0.39
CA VAL A 426 1.92 40.67 -1.39
C VAL A 426 0.89 39.64 -1.85
N GLN A 427 0.58 39.60 -3.14
CA GLN A 427 -0.30 38.59 -3.73
C GLN A 427 0.53 37.51 -4.42
N ALA A 428 0.08 36.25 -4.36
CA ALA A 428 0.70 35.13 -5.06
C ALA A 428 -0.03 34.85 -6.38
N ARG A 429 0.70 34.76 -7.50
CA ARG A 429 0.18 34.26 -8.78
C ARG A 429 0.03 32.73 -8.75
N PRO A 430 -0.82 32.14 -9.60
CA PRO A 430 -0.82 30.70 -9.84
C PRO A 430 0.58 30.21 -10.23
N ALA A 431 0.92 28.97 -9.85
CA ALA A 431 2.18 28.37 -10.25
C ALA A 431 2.16 28.10 -11.76
N ARG A 432 3.26 28.45 -12.46
CA ARG A 432 3.35 28.22 -13.90
C ARG A 432 3.38 26.72 -14.24
N PRO A 433 2.60 26.25 -15.23
CA PRO A 433 2.55 24.82 -15.57
C PRO A 433 3.90 24.16 -15.91
N ASP A 434 4.78 24.86 -16.63
CA ASP A 434 6.11 24.38 -17.02
C ASP A 434 7.02 24.14 -15.80
N ARG A 435 6.89 24.98 -14.76
CA ARG A 435 7.63 24.85 -13.51
C ARG A 435 7.13 23.69 -12.67
N VAL A 436 5.81 23.49 -12.61
CA VAL A 436 5.22 22.35 -11.89
C VAL A 436 5.52 21.03 -12.62
N TYR A 437 5.50 21.02 -13.96
CA TYR A 437 5.93 19.86 -14.75
C TYR A 437 7.38 19.50 -14.45
N SER A 438 8.27 20.51 -14.45
CA SER A 438 9.68 20.31 -14.10
C SER A 438 9.83 19.74 -12.70
N ALA A 439 9.08 20.23 -11.72
CA ALA A 439 9.09 19.71 -10.35
C ALA A 439 8.61 18.25 -10.25
N TRP A 440 7.66 17.83 -11.09
CA TRP A 440 7.25 16.42 -11.18
C TRP A 440 8.39 15.54 -11.73
N VAL A 441 9.06 15.98 -12.80
CA VAL A 441 10.23 15.28 -13.35
C VAL A 441 11.36 15.21 -12.32
N ASP A 442 11.65 16.32 -11.64
CA ASP A 442 12.67 16.41 -10.59
C ASP A 442 12.33 15.48 -9.41
N ALA A 443 11.03 15.34 -9.06
CA ALA A 443 10.56 14.41 -8.03
C ALA A 443 10.86 12.95 -8.37
N LEU A 444 10.64 12.56 -9.63
CA LEU A 444 10.90 11.21 -10.10
C LEU A 444 12.39 10.90 -10.12
N ILE A 445 13.22 11.82 -10.63
CA ILE A 445 14.68 11.66 -10.73
C ILE A 445 15.32 11.69 -9.34
N GLY A 446 14.89 12.59 -8.46
CA GLY A 446 15.39 12.72 -7.10
C GLY A 446 14.88 11.66 -6.12
N ARG A 447 14.03 10.73 -6.56
CA ARG A 447 13.42 9.71 -5.70
C ARG A 447 14.45 8.64 -5.32
N PRO A 448 14.58 8.30 -4.02
CA PRO A 448 15.40 7.17 -3.61
C PRO A 448 14.81 5.83 -4.06
N PRO A 449 15.61 4.88 -4.58
CA PRO A 449 15.20 3.50 -4.79
C PRO A 449 14.67 2.90 -3.50
N ARG A 450 13.66 2.04 -3.60
CA ARG A 450 12.97 1.44 -2.44
C ARG A 450 12.34 2.44 -1.46
N GLY A 451 12.15 3.70 -1.85
CA GLY A 451 11.39 4.65 -1.05
C GLY A 451 9.91 4.29 -1.00
N TRP A 452 9.42 3.80 0.15
CA TRP A 452 7.99 3.49 0.35
C TRP A 452 7.09 4.72 0.12
N SER A 453 6.07 4.54 -0.73
CA SER A 453 5.06 5.56 -1.09
C SER A 453 3.68 5.32 -0.51
N GLY A 454 3.57 4.51 0.54
CA GLY A 454 2.26 4.16 1.13
C GLY A 454 1.61 2.97 0.43
N PHE A 455 0.34 2.74 0.73
CA PHE A 455 -0.42 1.62 0.17
C PHE A 455 -0.95 1.89 -1.26
N GLU A 456 -0.55 3.00 -1.87
CA GLU A 456 -1.06 3.48 -3.16
C GLU A 456 -0.22 3.01 -4.35
N SER A 457 0.11 1.71 -4.40
CA SER A 457 0.76 1.10 -5.59
C SER A 457 -0.01 1.42 -6.87
N ALA A 458 -1.34 1.48 -6.81
CA ALA A 458 -2.21 1.88 -7.91
C ALA A 458 -1.86 3.28 -8.46
N ARG A 459 -1.69 4.30 -7.59
CA ARG A 459 -1.28 5.66 -8.00
C ARG A 459 0.11 5.69 -8.61
N GLU A 460 1.03 4.86 -8.11
CA GLU A 460 2.35 4.76 -8.72
C GLU A 460 2.27 4.16 -10.13
N MET A 461 1.37 3.19 -10.33
CA MET A 461 1.15 2.58 -11.65
C MET A 461 0.52 3.54 -12.66
N THR A 462 -0.35 4.48 -12.26
CA THR A 462 -0.97 5.43 -13.21
C THR A 462 0.07 6.30 -13.91
N GLN A 463 1.13 6.72 -13.21
CA GLN A 463 2.23 7.49 -13.82
C GLN A 463 2.86 6.77 -15.01
N TRP A 464 3.01 5.44 -14.94
CA TRP A 464 3.55 4.63 -16.02
C TRP A 464 2.50 4.25 -17.07
N TYR A 465 1.39 3.66 -16.64
CA TYR A 465 0.43 3.06 -17.58
C TYR A 465 -0.44 4.09 -18.28
N GLN A 466 -0.70 5.24 -17.65
CA GLN A 466 -1.55 6.29 -18.21
C GLN A 466 -0.72 7.45 -18.78
N TYR A 467 0.40 7.81 -18.14
CA TYR A 467 1.11 9.06 -18.43
C TYR A 467 2.57 8.92 -18.89
N ARG A 468 3.09 7.70 -19.16
CA ARG A 468 4.50 7.52 -19.58
C ARG A 468 4.89 8.32 -20.82
N GLU A 469 3.95 8.56 -21.75
CA GLU A 469 4.22 9.31 -22.98
C GLU A 469 4.47 10.80 -22.71
N ALA A 470 4.01 11.31 -21.57
CA ALA A 470 4.26 12.68 -21.14
C ALA A 470 5.59 12.83 -20.39
N LEU A 471 6.31 11.73 -20.12
CA LEU A 471 7.55 11.74 -19.34
C LEU A 471 8.78 11.72 -20.24
N PRO A 472 9.80 12.57 -19.98
CA PRO A 472 11.06 12.48 -20.69
C PRO A 472 11.75 11.15 -20.36
N GLU A 473 12.62 10.66 -21.25
CA GLU A 473 13.25 9.34 -21.08
C GLU A 473 14.02 9.19 -19.76
N PRO A 474 14.77 10.19 -19.25
CA PRO A 474 15.37 10.11 -17.91
C PRO A 474 14.34 9.83 -16.79
N ALA A 475 13.18 10.48 -16.80
CA ALA A 475 12.15 10.23 -15.78
C ALA A 475 11.57 8.81 -15.87
N ARG A 476 11.39 8.29 -17.10
CA ARG A 476 10.98 6.89 -17.32
C ARG A 476 12.02 5.91 -16.78
N GLU A 477 13.31 6.19 -17.00
CA GLU A 477 14.39 5.37 -16.45
C GLU A 477 14.44 5.42 -14.91
N ALA A 478 14.15 6.57 -14.30
CA ALA A 478 14.07 6.69 -12.84
C ALA A 478 12.94 5.81 -12.25
N ILE A 479 11.76 5.80 -12.89
CA ILE A 479 10.65 4.89 -12.51
C ILE A 479 11.08 3.42 -12.66
N TRP A 480 11.72 3.06 -13.77
CA TRP A 480 12.20 1.70 -14.01
C TRP A 480 13.20 1.27 -12.93
N ARG A 481 14.19 2.09 -12.61
CA ARG A 481 15.21 1.80 -11.57
C ARG A 481 14.58 1.64 -10.19
N TYR A 482 13.60 2.48 -9.85
CA TYR A 482 12.86 2.39 -8.60
C TYR A 482 12.19 1.02 -8.41
N TRP A 483 11.45 0.56 -9.43
CA TRP A 483 10.75 -0.72 -9.38
C TRP A 483 11.70 -1.91 -9.52
N ASN A 484 12.74 -1.81 -10.34
CA ASN A 484 13.76 -2.84 -10.47
C ASN A 484 14.44 -3.10 -9.12
N ALA A 485 14.72 -2.05 -8.35
CA ALA A 485 15.28 -2.18 -7.01
C ALA A 485 14.31 -2.89 -6.06
N TRP A 486 13.01 -2.56 -6.05
CA TRP A 486 12.02 -3.26 -5.22
C TRP A 486 11.85 -4.73 -5.58
N LEU A 487 11.82 -5.05 -6.87
CA LEU A 487 11.44 -6.37 -7.35
C LEU A 487 12.59 -7.37 -7.44
N MET A 488 13.86 -6.93 -7.45
CA MET A 488 15.03 -7.82 -7.52
C MET A 488 14.83 -8.98 -8.53
N PRO A 489 14.60 -8.67 -9.81
CA PRO A 489 14.12 -9.66 -10.78
C PRO A 489 15.07 -10.84 -10.98
N ASP A 490 16.36 -10.65 -10.65
CA ASP A 490 17.39 -11.67 -10.67
C ASP A 490 17.25 -12.72 -9.56
N ARG A 491 16.54 -12.41 -8.47
CA ARG A 491 16.35 -13.32 -7.33
C ARG A 491 15.08 -14.16 -7.44
N GLU A 492 15.22 -15.43 -7.07
CA GLU A 492 14.11 -16.37 -6.92
C GLU A 492 13.39 -16.18 -5.58
N THR A 493 12.10 -16.46 -5.54
CA THR A 493 11.33 -16.46 -4.28
C THR A 493 11.50 -17.81 -3.60
N ALA A 494 11.76 -17.82 -2.29
CA ALA A 494 11.89 -19.06 -1.54
C ALA A 494 10.59 -19.89 -1.66
N PRO A 495 10.67 -21.18 -2.03
CA PRO A 495 9.50 -21.92 -2.52
C PRO A 495 8.54 -22.35 -1.42
N THR A 496 9.02 -22.58 -0.20
CA THR A 496 8.18 -23.01 0.94
C THR A 496 8.02 -21.92 2.00
N GLU A 497 6.91 -21.95 2.74
CA GLU A 497 6.66 -21.03 3.87
C GLU A 497 7.77 -21.10 4.93
N LYS A 498 8.27 -22.32 5.23
CA LYS A 498 9.38 -22.53 6.15
C LYS A 498 10.64 -21.79 5.70
N GLN A 499 11.02 -21.92 4.43
CA GLN A 499 12.18 -21.22 3.87
C GLN A 499 11.95 -19.71 3.80
N ARG A 500 10.73 -19.25 3.49
CA ARG A 500 10.39 -17.82 3.50
C ARG A 500 10.48 -17.18 4.89
N ARG A 501 10.40 -17.96 5.96
CA ARG A 501 10.57 -17.48 7.34
C ARG A 501 11.96 -17.78 7.92
N ASP A 502 12.85 -18.38 7.14
CA ASP A 502 14.19 -18.72 7.58
C ASP A 502 15.13 -17.51 7.44
N PHE A 503 15.25 -16.73 8.52
CA PHE A 503 16.23 -15.65 8.62
C PHE A 503 17.69 -16.16 8.67
N ASN A 504 17.91 -17.49 8.60
CA ASN A 504 19.23 -18.09 8.40
C ASN A 504 19.55 -18.49 6.97
N ASP A 505 18.62 -18.31 6.04
CA ASP A 505 18.89 -18.55 4.63
C ASP A 505 20.00 -17.62 4.12
N THR A 506 21.02 -18.18 3.47
CA THR A 506 22.10 -17.47 2.78
C THR A 506 22.12 -17.75 1.28
N SER A 507 21.14 -18.50 0.75
CA SER A 507 21.04 -18.87 -0.67
C SER A 507 20.86 -17.66 -1.61
N GLY A 508 20.33 -16.56 -1.08
CA GLY A 508 19.97 -15.37 -1.84
C GLY A 508 18.56 -15.39 -2.40
N MET A 509 17.78 -16.44 -2.14
CA MET A 509 16.34 -16.45 -2.40
C MET A 509 15.62 -15.39 -1.55
N LEU A 510 14.56 -14.82 -2.10
CA LEU A 510 13.73 -13.85 -1.42
C LEU A 510 12.95 -14.52 -0.28
N VAL A 511 13.15 -14.02 0.93
CA VAL A 511 12.41 -14.39 2.14
C VAL A 511 11.46 -13.27 2.55
N HIS A 512 10.65 -13.53 3.57
CA HIS A 512 9.64 -12.61 4.05
C HIS A 512 10.29 -11.33 4.65
N PRO A 513 9.81 -10.12 4.33
CA PRO A 513 10.35 -8.85 4.83
C PRO A 513 10.44 -8.77 6.36
N MET A 514 9.43 -9.32 7.03
CA MET A 514 9.35 -9.37 8.51
C MET A 514 10.16 -10.51 9.15
N ALA A 515 10.98 -11.27 8.42
CA ALA A 515 11.74 -12.38 9.00
C ALA A 515 12.70 -11.94 10.14
N ASP A 516 13.22 -10.71 10.05
CA ASP A 516 14.12 -10.12 11.07
C ASP A 516 13.39 -9.27 12.13
N ASP A 517 12.05 -9.18 12.09
CA ASP A 517 11.30 -8.39 13.06
C ASP A 517 11.06 -9.20 14.35
N PRO A 518 11.37 -8.68 15.56
CA PRO A 518 11.11 -9.36 16.83
C PRO A 518 9.67 -9.82 17.05
N ARG A 519 8.70 -9.16 16.41
CA ARG A 519 7.28 -9.52 16.48
C ARG A 519 6.94 -10.78 15.69
N VAL A 520 7.79 -11.19 14.76
CA VAL A 520 7.52 -12.26 13.77
C VAL A 520 8.63 -13.33 13.73
N GLY A 521 9.89 -12.98 13.96
CA GLY A 521 11.08 -13.85 13.82
C GLY A 521 11.41 -14.77 15.02
N GLY A 522 10.53 -14.86 16.02
CA GLY A 522 10.72 -15.74 17.19
C GLY A 522 11.70 -15.21 18.27
N ALA A 523 11.99 -16.03 19.29
CA ALA A 523 12.71 -15.62 20.51
C ALA A 523 14.12 -15.04 20.29
N ASN A 524 14.81 -15.45 19.21
CA ASN A 524 16.15 -14.95 18.88
C ASN A 524 16.15 -13.55 18.27
N ALA A 525 14.98 -13.01 17.88
CA ALA A 525 14.85 -11.66 17.36
C ALA A 525 14.68 -10.59 18.48
N GLN A 526 14.58 -11.00 19.76
CA GLN A 526 14.22 -10.15 20.90
C GLN A 526 15.36 -9.31 21.51
N ASN A 527 16.58 -9.31 20.99
CA ASN A 527 17.73 -8.66 21.66
C ASN A 527 18.50 -7.66 20.76
N PRO A 528 17.96 -6.46 20.51
CA PRO A 528 18.61 -5.44 19.69
C PRO A 528 19.58 -4.62 20.56
N SER A 529 20.88 -4.92 20.55
CA SER A 529 21.89 -4.00 21.08
C SER A 529 22.45 -3.12 19.94
N PRO A 530 22.35 -1.78 20.05
CA PRO A 530 22.98 -0.83 19.12
C PRO A 530 24.49 -1.02 18.96
N GLU A 531 25.15 -1.61 19.97
CA GLU A 531 26.60 -1.80 20.01
C GLU A 531 27.08 -2.97 19.13
N ASN A 532 26.16 -3.85 18.69
CA ASN A 532 26.46 -5.04 17.86
C ASN A 532 25.86 -5.00 16.44
N GLY A 533 25.30 -3.86 15.99
CA GLY A 533 25.17 -3.50 14.57
C GLY A 533 24.54 -4.51 13.59
N ARG A 534 23.49 -5.26 13.96
CA ARG A 534 22.78 -6.14 13.00
C ARG A 534 21.57 -5.43 12.39
N PHE A 535 21.77 -4.93 11.17
CA PHE A 535 20.72 -4.53 10.24
C PHE A 535 20.75 -5.54 9.09
N ASP A 536 19.68 -6.31 8.93
CA ASP A 536 19.55 -7.45 8.01
C ASP A 536 20.48 -8.65 8.28
N THR A 537 19.90 -9.79 8.67
CA THR A 537 20.65 -11.02 9.00
C THR A 537 21.34 -11.66 7.79
N TYR A 538 20.77 -11.54 6.60
CA TYR A 538 21.35 -12.06 5.37
C TYR A 538 22.61 -11.29 4.99
N TYR A 539 22.55 -9.95 5.01
CA TYR A 539 23.72 -9.09 4.80
C TYR A 539 24.83 -9.43 5.81
N ALA A 540 24.50 -9.55 7.10
CA ALA A 540 25.48 -9.84 8.14
C ALA A 540 26.24 -11.16 7.92
N LYS A 541 25.64 -12.13 7.22
CA LYS A 541 26.24 -13.46 6.94
C LYS A 541 26.97 -13.53 5.61
N THR A 542 26.50 -12.79 4.60
CA THR A 542 26.95 -12.93 3.21
C THR A 542 27.75 -11.74 2.70
N GLY A 543 27.59 -10.57 3.32
CA GLY A 543 28.10 -9.30 2.79
C GLY A 543 27.34 -8.76 1.57
N ASP A 544 26.30 -9.45 1.08
CA ASP A 544 25.51 -8.98 -0.07
C ASP A 544 24.57 -7.85 0.36
N TRP A 545 24.99 -6.62 0.06
CA TRP A 545 24.32 -5.35 0.40
C TRP A 545 22.89 -5.25 -0.12
N ARG A 546 22.54 -6.03 -1.16
CA ARG A 546 21.18 -6.07 -1.69
C ARG A 546 20.21 -6.70 -0.70
N GLY A 547 20.67 -7.47 0.29
CA GLY A 547 19.74 -8.23 1.13
C GLY A 547 19.00 -9.31 0.32
N ASN A 548 18.05 -9.99 0.95
CA ASN A 548 17.23 -11.02 0.30
C ASN A 548 15.74 -10.85 0.59
N LYS A 549 15.27 -9.60 0.72
CA LYS A 549 13.87 -9.31 1.05
C LYS A 549 13.26 -8.31 0.07
N SER A 550 11.99 -8.54 -0.25
CA SER A 550 11.12 -7.60 -0.96
C SER A 550 9.73 -7.50 -0.30
N PHE A 551 9.19 -6.29 -0.11
CA PHE A 551 7.78 -6.12 0.29
C PHE A 551 6.82 -6.65 -0.78
N PHE A 552 7.17 -6.41 -2.05
CA PHE A 552 6.33 -6.73 -3.20
C PHE A 552 6.46 -8.19 -3.64
N ARG A 553 7.52 -8.91 -3.25
CA ARG A 553 7.74 -10.33 -3.64
C ARG A 553 8.08 -11.19 -2.43
N SER A 554 7.79 -12.49 -2.48
CA SER A 554 7.97 -13.44 -1.35
C SER A 554 7.12 -13.16 -0.11
N GLY A 555 7.10 -11.92 0.41
CA GLY A 555 6.37 -11.55 1.62
C GLY A 555 4.85 -11.65 1.49
N PHE A 556 4.22 -10.50 1.29
CA PHE A 556 2.76 -10.39 1.23
C PHE A 556 2.16 -10.91 -0.09
N THR A 557 2.98 -11.41 -1.02
CA THR A 557 2.51 -12.20 -2.16
C THR A 557 2.40 -13.69 -1.85
N GLN A 558 3.05 -14.21 -0.80
CA GLN A 558 3.00 -15.64 -0.45
C GLN A 558 2.50 -15.90 0.97
N THR A 559 2.22 -14.84 1.74
CA THR A 559 1.82 -14.92 3.15
C THR A 559 0.61 -14.03 3.42
N ILE A 560 -0.32 -14.53 4.24
CA ILE A 560 -1.53 -13.85 4.67
C ILE A 560 -1.18 -12.57 5.46
N SER A 561 -1.90 -11.48 5.19
CA SER A 561 -1.87 -10.24 5.96
C SER A 561 -3.27 -9.62 6.02
N THR A 562 -3.38 -8.30 6.14
CA THR A 562 -4.65 -7.61 5.92
C THR A 562 -4.85 -7.38 4.43
N GLN A 563 -6.11 -7.32 3.99
CA GLN A 563 -6.45 -7.33 2.57
C GLN A 563 -5.75 -6.20 1.77
N ASN A 564 -5.65 -4.99 2.32
CA ASN A 564 -4.92 -3.88 1.69
C ASN A 564 -3.42 -4.18 1.46
N PHE A 565 -2.75 -4.91 2.36
CA PHE A 565 -1.34 -5.28 2.22
C PHE A 565 -1.12 -6.28 1.09
N ASN A 566 -1.91 -7.36 1.09
CA ASN A 566 -1.82 -8.37 0.05
C ASN A 566 -2.21 -7.78 -1.31
N THR A 567 -3.18 -6.86 -1.37
CA THR A 567 -3.55 -6.15 -2.60
C THR A 567 -2.42 -5.26 -3.09
N THR A 568 -1.84 -4.42 -2.21
CA THR A 568 -0.75 -3.49 -2.56
C THR A 568 0.49 -4.24 -3.06
N SER A 569 0.92 -5.27 -2.34
CA SER A 569 2.09 -6.07 -2.70
C SER A 569 1.90 -6.83 -4.01
N SER A 570 0.76 -7.50 -4.16
CA SER A 570 0.48 -8.34 -5.32
C SER A 570 0.24 -7.52 -6.59
N SER A 571 -0.50 -6.40 -6.51
CA SER A 571 -0.65 -5.47 -7.63
C SER A 571 0.67 -4.79 -8.00
N GLY A 572 1.47 -4.37 -7.01
CA GLY A 572 2.80 -3.83 -7.24
C GLY A 572 3.74 -4.82 -7.93
N ALA A 573 3.82 -6.07 -7.47
CA ALA A 573 4.65 -7.07 -8.14
C ALA A 573 4.17 -7.45 -9.54
N LEU A 574 2.85 -7.58 -9.73
CA LEU A 574 2.28 -7.93 -11.03
C LEU A 574 2.47 -6.81 -12.06
N LEU A 575 2.05 -5.59 -11.72
CA LEU A 575 2.05 -4.46 -12.65
C LEU A 575 3.45 -3.86 -12.83
N ALA A 576 4.25 -3.75 -11.77
CA ALA A 576 5.63 -3.30 -11.91
C ALA A 576 6.55 -4.41 -12.47
N GLY A 577 6.20 -5.69 -12.28
CA GLY A 577 6.87 -6.81 -12.94
C GLY A 577 6.80 -6.71 -14.46
N ALA A 578 5.63 -6.38 -15.00
CA ALA A 578 5.46 -6.09 -16.43
C ALA A 578 6.21 -4.82 -16.88
N LEU A 579 6.36 -3.83 -16.00
CA LEU A 579 7.14 -2.61 -16.25
C LEU A 579 8.65 -2.91 -16.39
N VAL A 580 9.19 -3.79 -15.54
CA VAL A 580 10.62 -4.19 -15.52
C VAL A 580 10.91 -5.53 -16.22
N PRO A 581 10.12 -5.86 -17.26
CA PRO A 581 9.89 -7.20 -17.80
C PRO A 581 10.41 -8.41 -16.98
N SER A 582 9.88 -8.59 -15.78
CA SER A 582 10.25 -9.69 -14.87
C SER A 582 9.12 -10.72 -14.73
N GLU A 583 9.28 -11.86 -15.41
CA GLU A 583 8.36 -13.00 -15.30
C GLU A 583 8.26 -13.53 -13.86
N ARG A 584 9.38 -13.55 -13.12
CA ARG A 584 9.39 -13.98 -11.71
C ARG A 584 8.54 -13.06 -10.82
N ALA A 585 8.67 -11.75 -11.01
CA ALA A 585 7.86 -10.78 -10.25
C ALA A 585 6.37 -10.88 -10.63
N MET A 586 6.07 -11.01 -11.92
CA MET A 586 4.69 -11.23 -12.38
C MET A 586 4.10 -12.53 -11.84
N ALA A 587 4.89 -13.62 -11.78
CA ALA A 587 4.46 -14.89 -11.20
C ALA A 587 4.15 -14.77 -9.70
N ASP A 588 5.00 -14.10 -8.92
CA ASP A 588 4.76 -13.82 -7.49
C ASP A 588 3.50 -12.96 -7.30
N GLY A 589 3.36 -11.89 -8.07
CA GLY A 589 2.20 -11.01 -8.03
C GLY A 589 0.91 -11.76 -8.39
N ARG A 590 0.94 -12.58 -9.44
CA ARG A 590 -0.20 -13.42 -9.86
C ARG A 590 -0.57 -14.45 -8.81
N HIS A 591 0.42 -15.12 -8.22
CA HIS A 591 0.19 -16.05 -7.12
C HIS A 591 -0.48 -15.34 -5.94
N GLY A 592 0.06 -14.22 -5.51
CA GLY A 592 -0.47 -13.42 -4.42
C GLY A 592 -1.90 -12.95 -4.70
N MET A 593 -2.15 -12.37 -5.87
CA MET A 593 -3.48 -11.93 -6.32
C MET A 593 -4.51 -13.06 -6.29
N GLU A 594 -4.15 -14.24 -6.81
CA GLU A 594 -5.06 -15.39 -6.88
C GLU A 594 -5.38 -15.93 -5.47
N GLN A 595 -4.35 -16.19 -4.66
CA GLN A 595 -4.52 -16.86 -3.36
C GLN A 595 -5.15 -15.94 -2.31
N MET A 596 -4.70 -14.69 -2.24
CA MET A 596 -5.04 -13.80 -1.14
C MET A 596 -6.19 -12.84 -1.54
N PRO A 597 -6.03 -11.78 -2.37
CA PRO A 597 -7.15 -10.92 -2.78
C PRO A 597 -8.34 -11.64 -3.40
N LEU A 598 -8.13 -12.53 -4.39
CA LEU A 598 -9.22 -13.16 -5.11
C LEU A 598 -9.91 -14.24 -4.26
N ARG A 599 -9.19 -15.32 -3.91
CA ARG A 599 -9.76 -16.47 -3.20
C ARG A 599 -10.08 -16.17 -1.75
N MET A 600 -9.10 -15.70 -0.98
CA MET A 600 -9.26 -15.54 0.47
C MET A 600 -10.05 -14.30 0.86
N TYR A 601 -9.86 -13.16 0.20
CA TYR A 601 -10.48 -11.91 0.65
C TYR A 601 -11.72 -11.50 -0.11
N SER A 602 -11.88 -11.82 -1.39
CA SER A 602 -13.05 -11.38 -2.16
C SER A 602 -14.14 -12.45 -2.27
N TRP A 603 -13.76 -13.72 -2.41
CA TRP A 603 -14.69 -14.82 -2.73
C TRP A 603 -14.72 -15.95 -1.69
N SER A 604 -14.09 -15.78 -0.52
CA SER A 604 -14.09 -16.80 0.54
C SER A 604 -15.39 -16.83 1.33
N ASP A 605 -16.16 -15.74 1.33
CA ASP A 605 -17.48 -15.62 1.94
C ASP A 605 -18.29 -14.51 1.25
N GLY A 606 -19.41 -14.10 1.85
CA GLY A 606 -20.31 -13.10 1.32
C GLY A 606 -19.78 -11.67 1.27
N SER A 607 -18.58 -11.39 1.82
CA SER A 607 -17.98 -10.04 1.85
C SER A 607 -16.46 -10.01 1.86
N GLY A 608 -15.88 -8.83 1.61
CA GLY A 608 -14.47 -8.55 1.85
C GLY A 608 -14.05 -8.64 3.32
N GLN A 609 -12.78 -8.97 3.61
CA GLN A 609 -12.22 -8.82 4.98
C GLN A 609 -12.33 -7.37 5.46
N GLU A 610 -12.14 -6.41 4.54
CA GLU A 610 -12.26 -4.97 4.78
C GLU A 610 -13.63 -4.41 4.39
N HIS A 611 -14.68 -5.24 4.33
CA HIS A 611 -16.04 -4.84 3.93
C HIS A 611 -16.44 -3.44 4.45
N ILE A 612 -16.60 -2.51 3.50
CA ILE A 612 -17.00 -1.11 3.69
C ILE A 612 -16.23 -0.40 4.83
N ASP A 613 -14.98 -0.82 5.07
CA ASP A 613 -14.07 -0.05 5.90
C ASP A 613 -13.73 1.24 5.14
N HIS A 614 -14.20 2.37 5.66
CA HIS A 614 -14.11 3.65 4.97
C HIS A 614 -12.66 4.13 4.81
N TYR A 615 -11.71 3.53 5.53
CA TYR A 615 -10.29 3.84 5.50
C TYR A 615 -9.52 2.89 4.58
N TYR A 616 -9.48 1.59 4.89
CA TYR A 616 -8.62 0.64 4.17
C TYR A 616 -9.22 0.08 2.88
N TYR A 617 -10.55 -0.02 2.81
CA TYR A 617 -11.18 -0.69 1.68
C TYR A 617 -11.00 0.09 0.37
N ALA A 618 -10.94 1.43 0.44
CA ALA A 618 -10.68 2.27 -0.72
C ALA A 618 -9.34 1.92 -1.38
N VAL A 619 -8.28 1.68 -0.58
CA VAL A 619 -6.97 1.25 -1.05
C VAL A 619 -7.08 -0.10 -1.78
N THR A 620 -7.81 -1.05 -1.18
CA THR A 620 -8.06 -2.36 -1.76
C THR A 620 -8.80 -2.26 -3.10
N VAL A 621 -9.88 -1.49 -3.18
CA VAL A 621 -10.66 -1.32 -4.40
C VAL A 621 -9.86 -0.60 -5.49
N SER A 622 -9.08 0.43 -5.11
CA SER A 622 -8.13 1.14 -5.98
C SER A 622 -7.06 0.21 -6.57
N GLY A 623 -6.46 -0.67 -5.74
CA GLY A 623 -5.49 -1.67 -6.19
C GLY A 623 -6.09 -2.70 -7.15
N ASN A 624 -7.29 -3.22 -6.83
CA ASN A 624 -8.00 -4.16 -7.70
C ASN A 624 -8.39 -3.51 -9.05
N LYS A 625 -8.75 -2.22 -9.04
CA LYS A 625 -9.01 -1.44 -10.25
C LYS A 625 -7.78 -1.32 -11.14
N ALA A 626 -6.62 -1.00 -10.55
CA ALA A 626 -5.36 -0.92 -11.29
C ALA A 626 -5.01 -2.25 -11.98
N VAL A 627 -5.27 -3.39 -11.32
CA VAL A 627 -5.09 -4.72 -11.91
C VAL A 627 -6.06 -4.94 -13.07
N ALA A 628 -7.34 -4.59 -12.92
CA ALA A 628 -8.35 -4.71 -13.97
C ALA A 628 -8.00 -3.88 -15.23
N ASP A 629 -7.45 -2.68 -15.05
CA ASP A 629 -7.12 -1.75 -16.13
C ASP A 629 -5.78 -2.07 -16.82
N PHE A 630 -4.74 -2.33 -16.02
CA PHE A 630 -3.35 -2.25 -16.50
C PHE A 630 -2.64 -3.60 -16.65
N SER A 631 -3.24 -4.70 -16.17
CA SER A 631 -2.62 -6.02 -16.32
C SER A 631 -2.44 -6.38 -17.80
N GLN A 632 -1.39 -7.13 -18.12
CA GLN A 632 -1.03 -7.41 -19.51
C GLN A 632 -1.83 -8.58 -20.11
N THR A 633 -2.17 -9.58 -19.30
CA THR A 633 -2.89 -10.78 -19.78
C THR A 633 -4.40 -10.66 -19.50
N THR A 634 -5.21 -11.30 -20.34
CA THR A 634 -6.67 -11.39 -20.12
C THR A 634 -7.00 -12.06 -18.79
N TYR A 635 -6.24 -13.11 -18.42
CA TYR A 635 -6.40 -13.81 -17.13
C TYR A 635 -6.25 -12.85 -15.94
N ASP A 636 -5.16 -12.10 -15.91
CA ASP A 636 -4.87 -11.16 -14.83
C ASP A 636 -5.90 -10.02 -14.77
N ARG A 637 -6.32 -9.48 -15.93
CA ARG A 637 -7.40 -8.48 -16.00
C ARG A 637 -8.72 -9.05 -15.48
N LEU A 638 -9.08 -10.27 -15.86
CA LEU A 638 -10.34 -10.89 -15.47
C LEU A 638 -10.39 -11.22 -13.97
N MET A 639 -9.25 -11.57 -13.35
CA MET A 639 -9.14 -11.62 -11.89
C MET A 639 -9.43 -10.24 -11.25
N GLY A 640 -8.81 -9.19 -11.78
CA GLY A 640 -9.07 -7.79 -11.36
C GLY A 640 -10.54 -7.41 -11.47
N GLN A 641 -11.16 -7.69 -12.62
CA GLN A 641 -12.58 -7.39 -12.90
C GLN A 641 -13.53 -8.21 -12.03
N SER A 642 -13.20 -9.48 -11.74
CA SER A 642 -13.96 -10.34 -10.83
C SER A 642 -14.02 -9.72 -9.42
N MET A 643 -12.87 -9.36 -8.86
CA MET A 643 -12.81 -8.68 -7.54
C MET A 643 -13.49 -7.31 -7.59
N LEU A 644 -13.29 -6.54 -8.66
CA LEU A 644 -13.90 -5.22 -8.80
C LEU A 644 -15.43 -5.31 -8.84
N THR A 645 -15.99 -6.27 -9.57
CA THR A 645 -17.44 -6.50 -9.63
C THR A 645 -18.01 -6.84 -8.26
N LYS A 646 -17.33 -7.73 -7.52
CA LYS A 646 -17.69 -8.08 -6.14
C LYS A 646 -17.66 -6.85 -5.23
N ASN A 647 -16.57 -6.10 -5.24
CA ASN A 647 -16.40 -4.94 -4.38
C ASN A 647 -17.41 -3.83 -4.69
N MET A 648 -17.68 -3.56 -5.96
CA MET A 648 -18.64 -2.53 -6.35
C MET A 648 -20.08 -2.93 -6.03
N GLU A 649 -20.44 -4.21 -6.14
CA GLU A 649 -21.76 -4.68 -5.68
C GLU A 649 -21.89 -4.56 -4.15
N GLU A 650 -20.81 -4.82 -3.38
CA GLU A 650 -20.81 -4.54 -1.93
C GLU A 650 -21.06 -3.06 -1.62
N LEU A 651 -20.36 -2.16 -2.31
CA LEU A 651 -20.54 -0.71 -2.15
C LEU A 651 -21.96 -0.27 -2.53
N ILE A 652 -22.47 -0.71 -3.69
CA ILE A 652 -23.84 -0.40 -4.12
C ILE A 652 -24.82 -0.87 -3.07
N SER A 653 -24.73 -2.11 -2.62
CA SER A 653 -25.73 -2.68 -1.71
C SER A 653 -25.77 -2.03 -0.33
N ALA A 654 -24.66 -1.43 0.13
CA ALA A 654 -24.61 -0.63 1.36
C ALA A 654 -24.94 0.86 1.16
N TYR A 655 -24.79 1.41 -0.06
CA TYR A 655 -25.00 2.83 -0.33
C TYR A 655 -26.49 3.21 -0.40
N HIS A 656 -26.89 4.22 0.36
CA HIS A 656 -28.24 4.78 0.35
C HIS A 656 -28.27 6.08 -0.47
N PRO A 657 -29.01 6.16 -1.60
CA PRO A 657 -29.01 7.33 -2.47
C PRO A 657 -29.62 8.58 -1.81
N GLY A 658 -30.71 8.43 -1.06
CA GLY A 658 -31.33 9.53 -0.31
C GLY A 658 -30.46 10.10 0.83
N LEU A 659 -29.70 9.27 1.55
CA LEU A 659 -28.80 9.73 2.61
C LEU A 659 -27.43 10.14 2.08
N ARG A 660 -27.07 9.69 0.87
CA ARG A 660 -25.75 9.77 0.23
C ARG A 660 -24.62 9.20 1.08
N THR A 661 -24.83 8.09 1.79
CA THR A 661 -23.82 7.46 2.66
C THR A 661 -23.98 5.95 2.67
N PHE A 662 -23.00 5.25 3.21
CA PHE A 662 -23.04 3.81 3.41
C PHE A 662 -23.72 3.45 4.73
N ILE A 663 -24.59 2.45 4.66
CA ILE A 663 -25.22 1.80 5.81
C ILE A 663 -24.53 0.47 6.01
N ALA A 664 -23.40 0.51 6.72
CA ALA A 664 -22.56 -0.64 6.95
C ALA A 664 -21.76 -0.48 8.26
N GLY A 665 -21.35 -1.61 8.83
CA GLY A 665 -20.43 -1.63 9.95
C GLY A 665 -18.99 -1.46 9.49
N SER A 666 -18.07 -1.39 10.46
CA SER A 666 -16.64 -1.37 10.19
C SER A 666 -15.82 -1.92 11.34
N SER A 667 -14.70 -2.55 10.98
CA SER A 667 -13.73 -3.09 11.94
C SER A 667 -12.60 -2.11 12.27
N ARG A 668 -12.23 -1.19 11.35
CA ARG A 668 -11.11 -0.25 11.59
C ARG A 668 -11.39 1.22 11.27
N THR A 669 -12.61 1.56 10.88
CA THR A 669 -13.03 2.96 10.68
C THR A 669 -13.34 3.65 12.00
N SER A 670 -12.95 4.91 12.13
CA SER A 670 -13.27 5.78 13.27
C SER A 670 -14.61 6.49 13.07
N LEU A 671 -15.25 6.90 14.16
CA LEU A 671 -16.62 7.42 14.14
C LEU A 671 -16.80 8.65 13.23
N GLU A 672 -15.75 9.46 13.02
CA GLU A 672 -15.80 10.62 12.12
C GLU A 672 -16.18 10.27 10.67
N TYR A 673 -15.75 9.13 10.13
CA TYR A 673 -16.14 8.70 8.77
C TYR A 673 -17.59 8.28 8.68
N LEU A 674 -18.13 7.72 9.78
CA LEU A 674 -19.53 7.37 9.82
C LEU A 674 -20.41 8.63 9.82
N ILE A 675 -20.05 9.65 10.60
CA ILE A 675 -20.89 10.84 10.80
C ILE A 675 -20.64 11.98 9.80
N GLY A 676 -19.51 12.01 9.09
CA GLY A 676 -19.18 13.16 8.25
C GLY A 676 -18.07 12.98 7.21
N THR A 677 -16.91 12.40 7.57
CA THR A 677 -15.75 12.35 6.66
C THR A 677 -16.03 11.50 5.42
N GLN A 678 -15.82 12.07 4.24
CA GLN A 678 -15.98 11.42 2.95
C GLN A 678 -14.61 11.13 2.34
N ASP A 679 -14.29 9.88 2.05
CA ASP A 679 -12.99 9.43 1.52
C ASP A 679 -13.17 8.58 0.24
N GLY A 680 -12.13 7.84 -0.17
CA GLY A 680 -12.01 7.11 -1.43
C GLY A 680 -13.25 6.31 -1.84
N LEU A 681 -13.92 5.61 -0.90
CA LEU A 681 -15.16 4.89 -1.22
C LEU A 681 -16.27 5.83 -1.71
N GLN A 682 -16.43 6.98 -1.05
CA GLN A 682 -17.40 7.99 -1.43
C GLN A 682 -17.03 8.64 -2.76
N TYR A 683 -15.74 8.88 -3.01
CA TYR A 683 -15.26 9.40 -4.29
C TYR A 683 -15.54 8.42 -5.43
N ILE A 684 -15.33 7.11 -5.21
CA ILE A 684 -15.68 6.07 -6.19
C ILE A 684 -17.18 6.12 -6.48
N MET A 685 -18.02 6.08 -5.44
CA MET A 685 -19.48 6.16 -5.59
C MET A 685 -19.92 7.43 -6.32
N HIS A 686 -19.24 8.55 -6.09
CA HIS A 686 -19.55 9.82 -6.75
C HIS A 686 -19.38 9.74 -8.28
N THR A 687 -18.40 8.98 -8.78
CA THR A 687 -18.18 8.82 -10.23
C THR A 687 -19.12 7.83 -10.93
N VAL A 688 -19.86 7.03 -10.15
CA VAL A 688 -20.85 6.07 -10.66
C VAL A 688 -22.30 6.45 -10.32
N SER A 689 -22.52 7.50 -9.51
CA SER A 689 -23.81 8.11 -9.22
C SER A 689 -24.05 9.32 -10.13
N LYS A 690 -25.12 9.27 -10.91
CA LYS A 690 -25.58 10.39 -11.74
C LYS A 690 -26.00 11.58 -10.89
N ASN A 691 -26.60 11.31 -9.74
CA ASN A 691 -27.02 12.32 -8.77
C ASN A 691 -25.87 12.86 -7.89
N GLY A 692 -24.69 12.25 -7.98
CA GLY A 692 -23.52 12.56 -7.16
C GLY A 692 -23.64 12.04 -5.73
N ALA A 693 -22.53 11.56 -5.19
CA ALA A 693 -22.48 11.03 -3.82
C ALA A 693 -21.94 12.00 -2.77
N LEU A 694 -21.36 13.14 -3.15
CA LEU A 694 -20.70 14.04 -2.19
C LEU A 694 -21.69 14.99 -1.52
N ARG A 695 -21.38 15.32 -0.27
CA ARG A 695 -22.04 16.31 0.57
C ARG A 695 -21.04 17.39 1.00
N ASP A 696 -21.56 18.51 1.48
CA ASP A 696 -20.76 19.59 2.08
C ASP A 696 -19.61 20.07 1.19
N VAL A 697 -19.79 19.99 -0.14
CA VAL A 697 -18.80 20.49 -1.10
C VAL A 697 -18.60 21.98 -0.87
N GLY A 698 -17.35 22.40 -0.69
CA GLY A 698 -16.99 23.78 -0.32
C GLY A 698 -16.83 24.02 1.18
N THR A 699 -17.18 23.06 2.03
CA THR A 699 -16.98 23.14 3.49
C THR A 699 -15.81 22.23 3.88
N PRO A 700 -14.59 22.72 4.15
CA PRO A 700 -13.42 21.87 4.39
C PRO A 700 -13.42 21.19 5.77
N MET A 701 -14.14 21.77 6.75
CA MET A 701 -14.19 21.30 8.13
C MET A 701 -15.63 21.40 8.65
N LEU A 702 -16.14 20.30 9.19
CA LEU A 702 -17.45 20.22 9.82
C LEU A 702 -17.36 20.57 11.32
N ARG A 703 -18.52 20.64 12.00
CA ARG A 703 -18.61 20.83 13.44
C ARG A 703 -17.76 19.78 14.19
N GLY A 704 -17.10 20.20 15.26
CA GLY A 704 -16.27 19.29 16.06
C GLY A 704 -14.91 18.96 15.43
N LYS A 705 -14.39 19.83 14.54
CA LYS A 705 -13.10 19.63 13.86
C LYS A 705 -13.05 18.32 13.06
N VAL A 706 -14.19 17.85 12.57
CA VAL A 706 -14.30 16.69 11.68
C VAL A 706 -13.95 17.16 10.26
N LYS A 707 -12.92 16.58 9.65
CA LYS A 707 -12.57 16.88 8.25
C LYS A 707 -13.68 16.39 7.33
N THR A 708 -14.09 17.22 6.39
CA THR A 708 -15.13 16.82 5.42
C THR A 708 -14.64 15.79 4.42
N PHE A 709 -13.37 15.93 3.98
CA PHE A 709 -12.76 15.10 2.97
C PHE A 709 -11.50 14.41 3.52
N GLY A 710 -11.47 13.07 3.42
CA GLY A 710 -10.32 12.24 3.73
C GLY A 710 -9.25 12.30 2.63
N SER A 711 -8.15 11.57 2.82
CA SER A 711 -6.97 11.67 1.95
C SER A 711 -6.27 10.33 1.70
N GLU A 712 -6.92 9.23 2.05
CA GLU A 712 -6.33 7.91 2.08
C GLU A 712 -6.17 7.41 0.66
N VAL A 713 -7.27 7.49 -0.10
CA VAL A 713 -7.24 7.49 -1.57
C VAL A 713 -7.76 8.85 -2.04
N PRO A 714 -6.89 9.80 -2.41
CA PRO A 714 -7.30 11.16 -2.75
C PRO A 714 -8.32 11.24 -3.90
N PRO A 715 -9.21 12.25 -3.92
CA PRO A 715 -10.23 12.43 -4.96
C PRO A 715 -9.67 12.37 -6.40
N ARG A 716 -8.50 12.98 -6.65
CA ARG A 716 -7.88 12.98 -7.97
C ARG A 716 -7.36 11.61 -8.39
N VAL A 717 -6.94 10.76 -7.45
CA VAL A 717 -6.57 9.36 -7.78
C VAL A 717 -7.79 8.63 -8.34
N ILE A 718 -8.95 8.79 -7.72
CA ILE A 718 -10.20 8.20 -8.22
C ILE A 718 -10.62 8.84 -9.55
N ALA A 719 -10.46 10.16 -9.70
CA ALA A 719 -10.71 10.86 -10.97
C ALA A 719 -9.84 10.30 -12.12
N GLN A 720 -8.57 9.98 -11.86
CA GLN A 720 -7.66 9.36 -12.84
C GLN A 720 -8.07 7.93 -13.18
N GLN A 721 -8.36 7.11 -12.16
CA GLN A 721 -8.75 5.71 -12.35
C GLN A 721 -10.07 5.58 -13.12
N THR A 722 -10.99 6.53 -12.92
CA THR A 722 -12.24 6.64 -13.70
C THR A 722 -11.96 6.90 -15.17
N GLN A 723 -10.92 7.67 -15.48
CA GLN A 723 -10.51 7.95 -16.86
C GLN A 723 -9.76 6.77 -17.51
N ALA A 724 -9.10 5.93 -16.72
CA ALA A 724 -8.37 4.76 -17.22
C ALA A 724 -9.30 3.63 -17.70
N GLY A 725 -10.45 3.47 -17.07
CA GLY A 725 -11.46 2.47 -17.44
C GLY A 725 -12.68 2.51 -16.52
N PRO A 726 -13.78 1.84 -16.87
CA PRO A 726 -15.00 1.85 -16.07
C PRO A 726 -14.83 1.13 -14.72
N TRP A 727 -15.41 1.67 -13.66
CA TRP A 727 -15.54 0.97 -12.36
C TRP A 727 -16.55 -0.18 -12.41
N LEU A 728 -17.58 -0.01 -13.24
CA LEU A 728 -18.74 -0.88 -13.38
C LEU A 728 -19.21 -0.86 -14.84
N PRO A 729 -19.80 -1.97 -15.35
CA PRO A 729 -20.54 -1.94 -16.60
C PRO A 729 -21.70 -0.91 -16.55
N ASP A 730 -22.00 -0.28 -17.68
CA ASP A 730 -22.99 0.81 -17.75
C ASP A 730 -24.37 0.41 -17.22
N TRP A 731 -24.81 -0.82 -17.50
CA TRP A 731 -26.10 -1.34 -17.06
C TRP A 731 -26.22 -1.53 -15.54
N VAL A 732 -25.10 -1.50 -14.79
CA VAL A 732 -25.10 -1.59 -13.32
C VAL A 732 -25.27 -0.22 -12.66
N LYS A 733 -24.86 0.87 -13.33
CA LYS A 733 -24.89 2.23 -12.76
C LYS A 733 -26.29 2.64 -12.24
N PRO A 734 -27.42 2.34 -12.91
CA PRO A 734 -28.75 2.65 -12.39
C PRO A 734 -29.05 2.01 -11.03
N MET A 735 -28.36 0.93 -10.65
CA MET A 735 -28.52 0.31 -9.32
C MET A 735 -28.01 1.19 -8.16
N VAL A 736 -27.30 2.28 -8.45
CA VAL A 736 -26.84 3.26 -7.45
C VAL A 736 -27.98 4.21 -7.08
N ASP A 737 -28.51 4.94 -8.07
CA ASP A 737 -29.47 6.02 -7.86
C ASP A 737 -30.93 5.57 -7.98
N ASP A 738 -31.24 4.65 -8.91
CA ASP A 738 -32.60 4.16 -9.22
C ASP A 738 -32.95 2.85 -8.51
N LYS A 739 -32.14 2.50 -7.51
CA LYS A 739 -32.34 1.34 -6.64
C LYS A 739 -33.75 1.35 -6.02
N PRO A 740 -34.44 0.20 -5.96
CA PRO A 740 -35.71 0.11 -5.28
C PRO A 740 -35.47 0.28 -3.78
N LEU A 741 -36.10 1.29 -3.19
CA LEU A 741 -36.22 1.44 -1.74
C LEU A 741 -37.62 0.97 -1.32
N PRO A 742 -37.74 0.08 -0.31
CA PRO A 742 -36.64 -0.41 0.51
C PRO A 742 -35.72 -1.43 -0.20
N TYR A 743 -34.45 -1.43 0.19
CA TYR A 743 -33.41 -2.35 -0.28
C TYR A 743 -32.78 -3.10 0.90
N TYR A 744 -32.22 -4.28 0.66
CA TYR A 744 -31.48 -5.02 1.69
C TYR A 744 -30.20 -5.63 1.16
N ALA A 745 -29.27 -5.86 2.08
CA ALA A 745 -28.10 -6.71 1.85
C ALA A 745 -27.96 -7.65 3.04
N ARG A 746 -27.90 -8.96 2.77
CA ARG A 746 -27.59 -9.99 3.78
C ARG A 746 -26.42 -10.81 3.30
N HIS A 747 -25.44 -11.01 4.17
CA HIS A 747 -24.27 -11.79 3.81
C HIS A 747 -23.54 -12.38 5.02
N SER A 748 -22.94 -13.54 4.81
CA SER A 748 -21.89 -14.03 5.70
C SER A 748 -20.69 -13.09 5.62
N SER A 749 -19.93 -13.06 6.70
CA SER A 749 -18.73 -12.24 6.80
C SER A 749 -17.56 -13.00 7.37
N TRP A 750 -16.38 -12.47 7.07
CA TRP A 750 -15.13 -13.00 7.56
C TRP A 750 -15.12 -13.05 9.09
N GLY A 751 -14.87 -14.23 9.65
CA GLY A 751 -15.00 -14.50 11.09
C GLY A 751 -16.33 -15.16 11.52
N GLY A 752 -17.24 -15.46 10.58
CA GLY A 752 -18.41 -16.32 10.82
C GLY A 752 -19.71 -15.61 11.22
N GLY A 753 -19.72 -14.27 11.25
CA GLY A 753 -20.92 -13.47 11.53
C GLY A 753 -21.79 -13.23 10.29
N MET A 754 -23.10 -13.07 10.49
CA MET A 754 -24.08 -12.61 9.52
C MET A 754 -24.27 -11.10 9.63
N ARG A 755 -24.16 -10.39 8.50
CA ARG A 755 -24.37 -8.94 8.42
C ARG A 755 -25.64 -8.65 7.65
N THR A 756 -26.39 -7.68 8.16
CA THR A 756 -27.64 -7.23 7.56
C THR A 756 -27.63 -5.71 7.44
N ALA A 757 -27.88 -5.21 6.24
CA ALA A 757 -28.20 -3.82 5.98
C ALA A 757 -29.61 -3.71 5.40
N TYR A 758 -30.37 -2.73 5.85
CA TYR A 758 -31.68 -2.38 5.33
C TYR A 758 -31.72 -0.89 5.04
N LEU A 759 -32.08 -0.54 3.81
CA LEU A 759 -32.18 0.84 3.33
C LEU A 759 -33.68 1.12 3.14
N GLY A 760 -34.28 1.90 4.04
CA GLY A 760 -35.64 2.42 3.91
C GLY A 760 -35.70 3.60 2.94
N GLU A 761 -36.79 4.37 2.97
CA GLU A 761 -36.92 5.58 2.15
C GLU A 761 -36.14 6.76 2.75
N ASN A 762 -36.27 6.96 4.06
CA ASN A 762 -35.68 8.08 4.80
C ASN A 762 -34.56 7.68 5.78
N TYR A 763 -34.26 6.40 5.88
CA TYR A 763 -33.32 5.86 6.88
C TYR A 763 -32.64 4.59 6.39
N GLY A 764 -31.58 4.19 7.08
CA GLY A 764 -30.99 2.87 6.94
C GLY A 764 -30.53 2.33 8.28
N MET A 765 -30.53 1.00 8.40
CA MET A 765 -30.11 0.28 9.61
C MET A 765 -29.20 -0.88 9.26
N TYR A 766 -28.13 -1.03 10.03
CA TYR A 766 -27.17 -2.11 9.89
C TYR A 766 -26.95 -2.83 11.22
N SER A 767 -26.71 -4.14 11.15
CA SER A 767 -26.19 -4.94 12.26
C SER A 767 -25.28 -6.08 11.79
N THR A 768 -24.37 -6.48 12.67
CA THR A 768 -23.74 -7.81 12.65
C THR A 768 -24.32 -8.63 13.79
N ASP A 769 -24.65 -9.90 13.54
CA ASP A 769 -25.24 -10.76 14.56
C ASP A 769 -24.26 -11.09 15.69
N THR A 770 -22.95 -11.16 15.37
CA THR A 770 -21.84 -11.43 16.29
C THR A 770 -20.57 -10.68 15.85
N GLY A 771 -19.54 -10.71 16.71
CA GLY A 771 -18.15 -10.39 16.33
C GLY A 771 -17.53 -9.20 17.07
N GLY A 772 -16.31 -8.83 16.65
CA GLY A 772 -15.48 -7.82 17.30
C GLY A 772 -15.28 -6.53 16.49
N GLY A 773 -16.30 -6.03 15.80
CA GLY A 773 -16.21 -4.75 15.06
C GLY A 773 -16.26 -3.52 15.97
N ARG A 774 -15.86 -2.35 15.43
CA ARG A 774 -16.09 -1.06 16.12
C ARG A 774 -17.53 -0.63 15.98
N ILE A 775 -18.06 -0.69 14.76
CA ILE A 775 -19.47 -0.37 14.48
C ILE A 775 -20.19 -1.70 14.28
N GLN A 776 -20.91 -2.12 15.32
CA GLN A 776 -21.57 -3.43 15.40
C GLN A 776 -23.03 -3.33 14.97
N ALA A 777 -23.71 -2.27 15.38
CA ALA A 777 -25.03 -1.92 14.92
C ALA A 777 -25.14 -0.40 14.81
N MET A 778 -25.77 0.08 13.75
CA MET A 778 -25.94 1.50 13.51
C MET A 778 -27.25 1.80 12.78
N ALA A 779 -27.70 3.04 12.90
CA ALA A 779 -28.74 3.58 12.03
C ALA A 779 -28.40 4.99 11.59
N GLN A 780 -28.84 5.38 10.39
CA GLN A 780 -28.71 6.73 9.88
C GLN A 780 -29.99 7.15 9.18
N TRP A 781 -30.32 8.44 9.27
CA TRP A 781 -31.55 8.96 8.68
C TRP A 781 -31.43 10.42 8.28
N ARG A 782 -32.34 10.86 7.42
CA ARG A 782 -32.48 12.26 7.01
C ARG A 782 -33.63 12.94 7.73
N ARG A 783 -33.50 14.25 7.95
CA ARG A 783 -34.53 15.08 8.59
C ARG A 783 -35.59 15.60 7.64
N GLU A 784 -35.27 15.69 6.35
CA GLU A 784 -36.17 16.15 5.31
C GLU A 784 -36.37 15.05 4.27
N ALA A 785 -37.55 14.96 3.66
CA ALA A 785 -37.87 13.98 2.62
C ALA A 785 -37.24 14.35 1.25
N LYS A 786 -35.93 14.62 1.25
CA LYS A 786 -35.14 14.92 0.05
C LYS A 786 -33.73 14.34 0.17
N ALA A 787 -32.98 14.24 -0.92
CA ALA A 787 -31.60 13.80 -0.84
C ALA A 787 -30.76 14.76 0.04
N VAL A 788 -29.85 14.21 0.85
CA VAL A 788 -29.06 15.02 1.78
C VAL A 788 -27.86 15.65 1.06
N ASP A 789 -27.75 16.98 1.14
CA ASP A 789 -26.60 17.73 0.61
C ASP A 789 -25.56 18.12 1.70
N SER A 790 -25.91 17.98 2.98
CA SER A 790 -25.03 18.29 4.12
C SER A 790 -25.14 17.25 5.24
N ALA A 791 -24.02 16.88 5.87
CA ALA A 791 -23.97 16.00 7.03
C ALA A 791 -24.79 16.53 8.23
N SER A 792 -25.05 17.84 8.28
CA SER A 792 -25.96 18.43 9.29
C SER A 792 -27.42 18.02 9.11
N GLY A 793 -27.80 17.51 7.93
CA GLY A 793 -29.12 16.94 7.65
C GLY A 793 -29.29 15.49 8.10
N LEU A 794 -28.23 14.86 8.62
CA LEU A 794 -28.25 13.46 9.06
C LEU A 794 -28.36 13.33 10.57
N GLY A 795 -29.12 12.33 11.02
CA GLY A 795 -28.95 11.73 12.34
C GLY A 795 -28.21 10.40 12.21
N THR A 796 -27.35 10.09 13.18
CA THR A 796 -26.66 8.80 13.29
C THR A 796 -26.87 8.22 14.67
N LEU A 797 -27.05 6.90 14.75
CA LEU A 797 -27.16 6.14 15.97
C LEU A 797 -26.09 5.03 15.98
N ASP A 798 -25.40 4.87 17.11
CA ASP A 798 -24.50 3.75 17.40
C ASP A 798 -24.88 3.12 18.75
N VAL A 799 -24.70 1.81 18.90
CA VAL A 799 -25.09 1.05 20.10
C VAL A 799 -23.93 0.21 20.59
N ARG A 800 -23.67 0.25 21.90
CA ARG A 800 -22.65 -0.60 22.52
C ARG A 800 -22.79 -0.73 24.03
N PHE A 801 -22.04 -1.69 24.56
CA PHE A 801 -21.79 -1.78 25.99
C PHE A 801 -20.77 -0.72 26.43
N GLY A 802 -21.02 -0.12 27.58
CA GLY A 802 -20.23 0.97 28.16
C GLY A 802 -19.97 0.81 29.64
N VAL A 803 -18.93 1.50 30.11
CA VAL A 803 -18.47 1.49 31.50
C VAL A 803 -18.15 2.92 31.89
N ASN A 804 -18.62 3.38 33.04
CA ASN A 804 -18.54 4.79 33.46
C ASN A 804 -19.11 5.69 32.37
N GLU A 805 -18.25 6.37 31.60
CA GLU A 805 -18.62 7.02 30.36
C GLU A 805 -18.45 6.07 29.17
N THR A 806 -19.55 5.80 28.45
CA THR A 806 -19.49 4.99 27.24
C THR A 806 -18.66 5.70 26.16
N ARG A 807 -17.54 5.08 25.80
CA ARG A 807 -16.67 5.54 24.71
C ARG A 807 -17.28 5.16 23.37
N PHE A 808 -17.58 6.15 22.53
CA PHE A 808 -18.02 5.97 21.14
C PHE A 808 -16.87 6.16 20.15
N VAL A 809 -15.94 7.06 20.46
CA VAL A 809 -14.73 7.30 19.65
C VAL A 809 -13.61 6.32 20.02
N ASN A 810 -12.61 6.22 19.13
CA ASN A 810 -11.46 5.32 19.28
C ASN A 810 -10.65 5.57 20.56
N ASP A 811 -10.08 4.49 21.11
CA ASP A 811 -9.09 4.56 22.19
C ASP A 811 -7.66 4.73 21.63
N ALA A 812 -7.40 4.18 20.43
CA ALA A 812 -6.13 4.33 19.73
C ALA A 812 -6.30 4.23 18.20
N GLY A 813 -5.22 4.51 17.47
CA GLY A 813 -5.11 4.22 16.04
C GLY A 813 -5.49 2.77 15.75
N GLY A 814 -6.54 2.54 14.99
CA GLY A 814 -6.92 1.17 14.67
C GLY A 814 -7.77 0.45 15.74
N PHE A 815 -8.12 1.05 16.89
CA PHE A 815 -8.64 0.27 18.01
C PHE A 815 -9.66 0.99 18.92
N ILE A 816 -10.65 0.22 19.38
CA ILE A 816 -11.47 0.53 20.55
C ILE A 816 -11.56 -0.71 21.44
N PHE A 817 -11.41 -0.54 22.75
CA PHE A 817 -11.43 -1.64 23.70
C PHE A 817 -12.85 -2.18 23.87
N GLN A 818 -13.04 -3.49 23.63
CA GLN A 818 -14.34 -4.15 23.76
C GLN A 818 -14.62 -4.51 25.21
N ARG A 819 -15.46 -3.70 25.87
CA ARG A 819 -15.90 -3.93 27.24
C ARG A 819 -17.03 -4.97 27.37
N GLY A 820 -17.67 -5.33 26.26
CA GLY A 820 -18.77 -6.29 26.22
C GLY A 820 -18.85 -7.05 24.90
N THR A 821 -19.66 -8.11 24.91
CA THR A 821 -20.11 -8.85 23.73
C THR A 821 -21.49 -8.37 23.31
N HIS A 822 -21.92 -8.70 22.10
CA HIS A 822 -23.26 -8.39 21.62
C HIS A 822 -23.84 -9.51 20.78
N GLN A 823 -25.17 -9.61 20.75
CA GLN A 823 -25.95 -10.35 19.77
C GLN A 823 -26.94 -9.40 19.10
N ALA A 824 -27.03 -9.44 17.77
CA ALA A 824 -28.09 -8.73 17.04
C ALA A 824 -28.96 -9.69 16.23
N VAL A 825 -30.28 -9.49 16.29
CA VAL A 825 -31.24 -10.07 15.33
C VAL A 825 -31.95 -8.91 14.67
N GLN A 826 -31.76 -8.75 13.36
CA GLN A 826 -32.39 -7.70 12.57
C GLN A 826 -33.38 -8.30 11.57
N HIS A 827 -34.55 -7.69 11.48
CA HIS A 827 -35.50 -7.89 10.38
C HIS A 827 -35.95 -6.54 9.85
N LYS A 828 -35.58 -6.23 8.60
CA LYS A 828 -35.89 -4.95 7.96
C LYS A 828 -35.45 -3.78 8.85
N ASN A 829 -36.40 -2.95 9.27
CA ASN A 829 -36.30 -1.77 10.10
C ASN A 829 -36.33 -2.03 11.61
N LYS A 830 -36.39 -3.30 12.05
CA LYS A 830 -36.45 -3.73 13.46
C LYS A 830 -35.20 -4.49 13.86
N MET A 831 -34.71 -4.26 15.07
CA MET A 831 -33.54 -4.94 15.64
C MET A 831 -33.74 -5.25 17.12
N VAL A 832 -33.36 -6.46 17.53
CA VAL A 832 -33.09 -6.81 18.92
C VAL A 832 -31.58 -6.85 19.11
N PHE A 833 -31.05 -6.02 20.00
CA PHE A 833 -29.62 -5.93 20.30
C PHE A 833 -29.39 -6.23 21.78
N VAL A 834 -28.76 -7.37 22.06
CA VAL A 834 -28.43 -7.82 23.42
C VAL A 834 -26.94 -7.62 23.64
N THR A 835 -26.54 -7.17 24.82
CA THR A 835 -25.14 -7.00 25.22
C THR A 835 -24.86 -7.63 26.57
N SER A 836 -23.65 -8.14 26.77
CA SER A 836 -23.17 -8.63 28.06
C SER A 836 -21.76 -8.14 28.35
N PRO A 837 -21.40 -7.86 29.63
CA PRO A 837 -20.03 -7.47 29.99
C PRO A 837 -19.04 -8.61 29.72
N LYS A 838 -17.87 -8.30 29.16
CA LYS A 838 -16.82 -9.30 28.90
C LYS A 838 -15.84 -9.36 30.08
N THR A 839 -16.20 -10.06 31.16
CA THR A 839 -15.43 -10.05 32.43
C THR A 839 -14.73 -11.38 32.75
N TYR A 840 -13.73 -11.33 33.63
CA TYR A 840 -13.10 -12.46 34.31
C TYR A 840 -13.00 -12.15 35.81
N THR A 841 -12.47 -13.08 36.62
CA THR A 841 -12.23 -12.84 38.05
C THR A 841 -11.20 -11.72 38.27
N GLY A 842 -11.68 -10.49 38.43
CA GLY A 842 -10.89 -9.30 38.73
C GLY A 842 -10.79 -8.25 37.62
N GLY A 843 -11.65 -8.30 36.58
CA GLY A 843 -11.74 -7.23 35.59
C GLY A 843 -12.38 -7.61 34.26
N PHE A 844 -12.11 -6.81 33.22
CA PHE A 844 -12.53 -7.09 31.84
C PHE A 844 -11.51 -7.97 31.11
N GLN A 845 -11.98 -9.00 30.41
CA GLN A 845 -11.10 -9.90 29.65
C GLN A 845 -10.29 -9.11 28.60
N GLY A 846 -9.01 -9.43 28.46
CA GLY A 846 -8.11 -8.74 27.53
C GLY A 846 -7.31 -7.58 28.14
N GLY A 847 -7.29 -7.43 29.47
CA GLY A 847 -6.35 -6.54 30.17
C GLY A 847 -6.77 -5.08 30.28
N GLY A 848 -8.03 -4.75 29.97
CA GLY A 848 -8.57 -3.41 30.16
C GLY A 848 -8.93 -3.18 31.63
N PHE A 849 -8.02 -2.60 32.41
CA PHE A 849 -8.39 -2.13 33.75
C PHE A 849 -9.16 -0.81 33.63
N VAL A 850 -10.30 -0.69 34.31
CA VAL A 850 -10.95 0.60 34.58
C VAL A 850 -10.67 0.90 36.03
N LYS A 851 -9.87 1.95 36.27
CA LYS A 851 -9.70 2.47 37.63
C LYS A 851 -11.07 3.00 38.06
N ASP A 852 -11.59 2.48 39.17
CA ASP A 852 -12.86 2.88 39.76
C ASP A 852 -14.07 2.64 38.83
N CYS A 853 -14.48 1.37 38.67
CA CYS A 853 -15.68 1.02 37.89
C CYS A 853 -16.95 1.39 38.69
N MET A 854 -17.58 2.49 38.29
CA MET A 854 -18.75 3.10 38.93
C MET A 854 -20.06 2.78 38.21
N SER A 855 -20.02 2.49 36.91
CA SER A 855 -21.21 2.07 36.17
C SER A 855 -20.91 1.08 35.06
N MET A 856 -21.92 0.27 34.74
CA MET A 856 -21.96 -0.66 33.61
C MET A 856 -23.31 -0.54 32.93
N GLN A 857 -23.32 -0.35 31.61
CA GLN A 857 -24.55 -0.05 30.87
C GLN A 857 -24.51 -0.54 29.41
N ALA A 858 -25.69 -0.76 28.84
CA ALA A 858 -25.86 -0.64 27.39
C ALA A 858 -26.21 0.81 27.05
N SER A 859 -25.62 1.34 26.00
CA SER A 859 -25.81 2.74 25.60
C SER A 859 -26.16 2.86 24.12
N VAL A 860 -27.12 3.74 23.84
CA VAL A 860 -27.36 4.27 22.50
C VAL A 860 -26.81 5.69 22.44
N GLY A 861 -25.91 5.96 21.52
CA GLY A 861 -25.44 7.31 21.20
C GLY A 861 -26.14 7.83 19.95
N ILE A 862 -26.80 8.99 20.04
CA ILE A 862 -27.37 9.69 18.89
C ILE A 862 -26.50 10.90 18.58
N PHE A 863 -26.07 11.01 17.33
CA PHE A 863 -25.14 12.03 16.84
C PHE A 863 -25.81 12.89 15.76
N SER A 864 -25.53 14.20 15.82
CA SER A 864 -25.87 15.17 14.79
C SER A 864 -24.78 16.23 14.72
N LEU A 865 -24.32 16.54 13.51
CA LEU A 865 -23.40 17.67 13.29
C LEU A 865 -24.15 19.01 13.20
N GLY A 866 -25.47 18.97 13.04
CA GLY A 866 -26.35 20.14 13.08
C GLY A 866 -26.93 20.42 14.49
N THR A 867 -28.01 21.20 14.53
CA THR A 867 -28.84 21.39 15.73
C THR A 867 -30.16 20.63 15.50
N PRO A 868 -30.28 19.37 15.96
CA PRO A 868 -31.49 18.61 15.72
C PRO A 868 -32.64 19.13 16.61
N ASN A 869 -33.86 19.06 16.10
CA ASN A 869 -35.08 19.30 16.87
C ASN A 869 -35.70 17.96 17.25
N LEU A 870 -35.10 17.29 18.24
CA LEU A 870 -35.56 15.97 18.67
C LEU A 870 -36.78 16.12 19.57
N GLU A 871 -37.93 15.59 19.13
CA GLU A 871 -39.10 15.47 19.99
C GLU A 871 -39.08 14.09 20.65
N ILE A 872 -38.93 14.03 21.98
CA ILE A 872 -38.77 12.79 22.73
C ILE A 872 -40.03 12.52 23.54
N TYR A 873 -40.51 11.27 23.50
CA TYR A 873 -41.69 10.83 24.23
C TYR A 873 -41.40 9.52 24.97
N ILE A 874 -41.94 9.39 26.18
CA ILE A 874 -41.90 8.16 27.00
C ILE A 874 -43.33 7.65 27.15
N ASP A 875 -43.60 6.43 26.70
CA ASP A 875 -44.92 5.79 26.69
C ASP A 875 -46.01 6.70 26.07
N GLY A 876 -45.66 7.38 24.98
CA GLY A 876 -46.54 8.28 24.22
C GLY A 876 -46.74 9.67 24.83
N LYS A 877 -46.08 10.00 25.94
CA LYS A 877 -46.14 11.34 26.56
C LYS A 877 -44.87 12.13 26.28
N PRO A 878 -44.95 13.44 25.97
CA PRO A 878 -43.77 14.29 25.81
C PRO A 878 -42.85 14.17 27.03
N ALA A 879 -41.55 13.97 26.79
CA ALA A 879 -40.56 13.95 27.84
C ALA A 879 -40.23 15.39 28.31
N GLY A 880 -39.84 15.54 29.58
CA GLY A 880 -39.34 16.81 30.12
C GLY A 880 -37.90 17.12 29.72
N ASP A 881 -37.28 18.08 30.41
CA ASP A 881 -35.90 18.49 30.15
C ASP A 881 -34.88 17.39 30.49
N LEU A 882 -33.74 17.40 29.80
CA LEU A 882 -32.63 16.51 30.09
C LEU A 882 -31.96 16.86 31.43
N PRO A 883 -31.53 15.87 32.23
CA PRO A 883 -31.62 14.44 31.94
C PRO A 883 -33.01 13.85 32.25
N ILE A 884 -33.55 13.07 31.32
CA ILE A 884 -34.83 12.36 31.48
C ILE A 884 -34.57 11.02 32.17
N ARG A 885 -35.42 10.66 33.13
CA ARG A 885 -35.41 9.34 33.80
C ARG A 885 -36.52 8.47 33.25
N ALA A 886 -36.18 7.22 32.94
CA ALA A 886 -37.11 6.21 32.47
C ALA A 886 -36.80 4.85 33.11
N LYS A 887 -37.65 3.87 32.83
CA LYS A 887 -37.57 2.50 33.31
C LYS A 887 -37.28 1.54 32.16
N GLN A 888 -36.64 0.42 32.46
CA GLN A 888 -36.46 -0.63 31.47
C GLN A 888 -37.84 -1.17 31.05
N GLY A 889 -38.01 -1.45 29.76
CA GLY A 889 -39.28 -1.86 29.14
C GLY A 889 -40.18 -0.72 28.67
N GLN A 890 -39.97 0.53 29.12
CA GLN A 890 -40.74 1.68 28.64
C GLN A 890 -40.41 2.01 27.18
N LYS A 891 -41.40 2.57 26.48
CA LYS A 891 -41.32 2.90 25.05
C LYS A 891 -40.79 4.31 24.87
N ILE A 892 -39.56 4.43 24.40
CA ILE A 892 -38.97 5.72 24.02
C ILE A 892 -39.23 5.91 22.54
N THR A 893 -39.94 6.97 22.17
CA THR A 893 -40.15 7.34 20.76
C THR A 893 -39.56 8.71 20.51
N ILE A 894 -38.88 8.86 19.37
CA ILE A 894 -38.22 10.10 18.98
C ILE A 894 -38.63 10.46 17.56
N ARG A 895 -39.04 11.71 17.35
CA ARG A 895 -39.22 12.29 16.01
C ARG A 895 -38.04 13.19 15.71
N ASP A 896 -37.39 12.97 14.57
CA ASP A 896 -36.35 13.86 14.02
C ASP A 896 -36.68 14.15 12.55
N GLY A 897 -37.50 15.18 12.34
CA GLY A 897 -38.01 15.55 11.02
C GLY A 897 -38.96 14.48 10.46
N VAL A 898 -38.61 13.93 9.28
CA VAL A 898 -39.40 12.90 8.57
C VAL A 898 -39.17 11.47 9.05
N THR A 899 -38.22 11.25 9.97
CA THR A 899 -37.88 9.91 10.49
C THR A 899 -38.30 9.75 11.95
N TYR A 900 -38.80 8.57 12.27
CA TYR A 900 -39.28 8.17 13.58
C TYR A 900 -38.42 7.03 14.13
N LEU A 901 -38.05 7.13 15.41
CA LEU A 901 -37.27 6.11 16.12
C LEU A 901 -38.09 5.57 17.29
N GLY A 902 -38.12 4.25 17.44
CA GLY A 902 -38.65 3.54 18.60
C GLY A 902 -37.52 2.77 19.28
N ILE A 903 -37.27 3.06 20.56
CA ILE A 903 -36.22 2.44 21.36
C ILE A 903 -36.85 1.90 22.64
N VAL A 904 -36.68 0.61 22.92
CA VAL A 904 -37.15 -0.02 24.15
C VAL A 904 -35.95 -0.64 24.88
N PRO A 905 -35.50 -0.06 26.00
CA PRO A 905 -34.46 -0.65 26.83
C PRO A 905 -34.92 -2.00 27.37
N LEU A 906 -34.08 -3.04 27.25
CA LEU A 906 -34.43 -4.36 27.76
C LEU A 906 -34.42 -4.37 29.29
N PRO A 907 -35.35 -5.07 29.96
CA PRO A 907 -35.19 -5.46 31.37
C PRO A 907 -33.83 -6.11 31.59
N ALA A 908 -33.10 -5.69 32.62
CA ALA A 908 -31.73 -6.13 32.89
C ALA A 908 -31.49 -6.40 34.38
N PRO A 909 -30.60 -7.34 34.75
CA PRO A 909 -30.25 -7.61 36.14
C PRO A 909 -29.76 -6.35 36.86
N ASN A 910 -30.28 -6.10 38.06
CA ASN A 910 -29.86 -5.00 38.92
C ASN A 910 -28.63 -5.43 39.74
N LEU A 911 -27.49 -4.79 39.47
CA LEU A 911 -26.21 -5.01 40.14
C LEU A 911 -25.88 -3.86 41.12
N GLY A 912 -26.90 -3.24 41.72
CA GLY A 912 -26.74 -2.05 42.55
C GLY A 912 -26.77 -0.76 41.72
N ARG A 913 -27.86 -0.56 40.95
CA ARG A 913 -28.15 0.71 40.27
C ARG A 913 -29.26 1.46 40.99
N ASP A 914 -29.10 2.78 41.10
CA ASP A 914 -30.16 3.67 41.58
C ASP A 914 -31.10 4.11 40.45
N GLU A 915 -30.59 4.14 39.23
CA GLU A 915 -31.30 4.57 38.03
C GLU A 915 -31.31 3.43 37.01
N GLU A 916 -32.47 3.16 36.41
CA GLU A 916 -32.58 2.12 35.38
C GLU A 916 -32.18 2.64 34.01
N VAL A 917 -32.85 3.70 33.54
CA VAL A 917 -32.59 4.33 32.25
C VAL A 917 -32.45 5.83 32.42
N VAL A 918 -31.36 6.37 31.90
CA VAL A 918 -31.10 7.81 31.85
C VAL A 918 -30.89 8.24 30.41
N ILE A 919 -31.65 9.24 29.98
CA ILE A 919 -31.45 9.93 28.72
C ILE A 919 -30.82 11.29 29.05
N GLU A 920 -29.64 11.56 28.51
CA GLU A 920 -28.87 12.75 28.85
C GLU A 920 -28.10 13.30 27.66
N LYS A 921 -27.61 14.53 27.80
CA LYS A 921 -26.73 15.14 26.80
C LYS A 921 -25.38 14.41 26.82
N GLY A 922 -24.87 14.05 25.64
CA GLY A 922 -23.55 13.46 25.53
C GLY A 922 -22.44 14.45 25.91
N LYS A 923 -21.33 13.89 26.40
CA LYS A 923 -20.10 14.62 26.64
C LYS A 923 -19.19 14.55 25.41
N THR A 924 -18.39 15.59 25.20
CA THR A 924 -17.42 15.62 24.09
C THR A 924 -16.34 14.58 24.31
N GLN A 925 -16.12 13.75 23.29
CA GLN A 925 -15.07 12.76 23.26
C GLN A 925 -14.05 13.14 22.19
N VAL A 926 -12.78 13.09 22.55
CA VAL A 926 -11.67 13.40 21.65
C VAL A 926 -11.03 12.10 21.18
N TYR A 927 -10.77 12.01 19.88
CA TYR A 927 -9.86 11.02 19.33
C TYR A 927 -8.49 11.66 19.08
N ASP A 928 -7.48 11.21 19.83
CA ASP A 928 -6.18 11.88 19.89
C ASP A 928 -5.41 11.95 18.58
N GLN A 929 -5.62 11.00 17.66
CA GLN A 929 -4.90 10.96 16.39
C GLN A 929 -5.36 12.06 15.44
N TYR A 930 -6.66 12.32 15.36
CA TYR A 930 -7.23 13.31 14.44
C TYR A 930 -7.68 14.61 15.12
N LYS A 931 -7.66 14.66 16.46
CA LYS A 931 -8.12 15.79 17.26
C LYS A 931 -9.58 16.20 16.95
N SER A 932 -10.36 15.26 16.42
CA SER A 932 -11.81 15.40 16.26
C SER A 932 -12.47 15.40 17.64
N GLU A 933 -13.42 16.32 17.81
CA GLU A 933 -14.23 16.51 19.00
C GLU A 933 -15.65 16.07 18.67
N ILE A 934 -16.00 14.83 19.04
CA ILE A 934 -17.30 14.25 18.73
C ILE A 934 -18.15 14.25 20.00
N THR A 935 -19.32 14.88 19.92
CA THR A 935 -20.27 14.95 21.02
C THR A 935 -21.56 14.26 20.60
N PRO A 936 -21.99 13.17 21.26
CA PRO A 936 -23.34 12.67 21.08
C PRO A 936 -24.34 13.77 21.46
N THR A 937 -25.32 14.03 20.60
CA THR A 937 -26.42 14.95 20.92
C THR A 937 -27.24 14.41 22.09
N LEU A 938 -27.45 13.09 22.11
CA LEU A 938 -28.18 12.37 23.14
C LEU A 938 -27.44 11.06 23.46
N VAL A 939 -27.44 10.65 24.72
CA VAL A 939 -27.04 9.31 25.15
C VAL A 939 -28.17 8.71 25.96
N ILE A 940 -28.61 7.50 25.59
CA ILE A 940 -29.58 6.71 26.34
C ILE A 940 -28.82 5.58 27.02
N ASN A 941 -28.66 5.66 28.34
CA ASN A 941 -27.96 4.66 29.15
C ASN A 941 -28.99 3.77 29.87
N SER A 942 -28.96 2.46 29.60
CA SER A 942 -29.66 1.44 30.39
C SER A 942 -28.66 0.76 31.31
N TYR A 943 -28.78 0.92 32.63
CA TYR A 943 -27.75 0.47 33.57
C TYR A 943 -27.99 -0.96 34.07
N ASN A 944 -26.91 -1.73 34.15
CA ASN A 944 -26.81 -2.90 35.02
C ASN A 944 -26.39 -2.46 36.43
N MET A 945 -25.40 -1.57 36.50
CA MET A 945 -24.80 -1.04 37.72
C MET A 945 -24.63 0.48 37.59
N LYS A 946 -24.90 1.23 38.65
CA LYS A 946 -24.56 2.66 38.75
C LYS A 946 -24.45 3.06 40.22
N ARG A 947 -23.22 3.25 40.69
CA ARG A 947 -22.87 3.68 42.04
C ARG A 947 -22.69 5.20 42.09
N VAL A 948 -23.18 5.86 43.15
CA VAL A 948 -23.02 7.31 43.31
C VAL A 948 -21.60 7.65 43.80
N PRO A 949 -20.86 8.57 43.15
CA PRO A 949 -19.44 8.86 43.44
C PRO A 949 -19.05 9.27 44.87
N HIS A 950 -20.03 9.53 45.74
CA HIS A 950 -19.78 10.06 47.09
C HIS A 950 -20.30 9.15 48.21
N VAL A 951 -20.92 8.01 47.89
CA VAL A 951 -21.63 7.17 48.87
C VAL A 951 -21.17 5.70 48.87
N GLU A 952 -20.63 5.18 47.76
CA GLU A 952 -20.23 3.77 47.65
C GLU A 952 -18.85 3.59 47.01
N ASP A 953 -18.10 2.56 47.46
CA ASP A 953 -16.83 2.15 46.87
C ASP A 953 -17.03 1.64 45.43
N PRO A 954 -16.09 1.89 44.50
CA PRO A 954 -16.15 1.33 43.14
C PRO A 954 -16.11 -0.20 43.15
N LEU A 955 -16.51 -0.84 42.04
CA LEU A 955 -16.25 -2.27 41.85
C LEU A 955 -14.73 -2.51 41.74
N GLY A 956 -14.11 -2.91 42.86
CA GLY A 956 -12.68 -3.12 42.98
C GLY A 956 -12.20 -4.39 42.26
N VAL A 957 -10.93 -4.43 41.89
CA VAL A 957 -10.31 -5.61 41.25
C VAL A 957 -10.32 -6.86 42.15
N GLU A 958 -10.40 -6.68 43.47
CA GLU A 958 -10.48 -7.78 44.44
C GLU A 958 -11.90 -8.32 44.62
N ASP A 959 -12.94 -7.64 44.11
CA ASP A 959 -14.34 -8.07 44.21
C ASP A 959 -14.67 -9.15 43.16
N LYS A 960 -14.09 -10.34 43.37
CA LYS A 960 -14.25 -11.48 42.45
C LYS A 960 -15.70 -11.88 42.24
N GLU A 961 -16.53 -11.78 43.28
CA GLU A 961 -17.96 -12.11 43.20
C GLU A 961 -18.73 -11.07 42.40
N GLY A 962 -18.45 -9.78 42.60
CA GLY A 962 -19.03 -8.69 41.81
C GLY A 962 -18.65 -8.79 40.32
N TRP A 963 -17.39 -9.10 40.01
CA TRP A 963 -16.95 -9.33 38.61
C TRP A 963 -17.59 -10.57 37.97
N LEU A 964 -17.82 -11.64 38.75
CA LEU A 964 -18.54 -12.82 38.28
C LEU A 964 -20.02 -12.52 38.04
N ALA A 965 -20.67 -11.79 38.95
CA ALA A 965 -22.05 -11.34 38.79
C ALA A 965 -22.22 -10.41 37.58
N ALA A 966 -21.26 -9.50 37.36
CA ALA A 966 -21.20 -8.67 36.17
C ALA A 966 -21.10 -9.52 34.89
N GLY A 967 -20.23 -10.53 34.88
CA GLY A 967 -20.07 -11.44 33.72
C GLY A 967 -21.35 -12.20 33.37
N LYS A 968 -22.18 -12.52 34.36
CA LYS A 968 -23.47 -13.20 34.16
C LYS A 968 -24.62 -12.27 33.79
N SER A 969 -24.38 -10.96 33.75
CA SER A 969 -25.43 -9.97 33.45
C SER A 969 -25.62 -9.73 31.95
N TYR A 970 -26.75 -9.13 31.60
CA TYR A 970 -27.11 -8.77 30.23
C TYR A 970 -27.86 -7.44 30.22
N ASN A 971 -27.94 -6.83 29.05
CA ASN A 971 -28.68 -5.60 28.80
C ASN A 971 -28.93 -5.46 27.29
N GLY A 972 -29.51 -4.35 26.85
CA GLY A 972 -29.64 -4.06 25.43
C GLY A 972 -30.87 -3.23 25.10
N PHE A 973 -31.23 -3.25 23.82
CA PHE A 973 -32.36 -2.48 23.29
C PHE A 973 -33.10 -3.26 22.20
N THR A 974 -34.40 -3.02 22.07
CA THR A 974 -35.05 -3.15 20.77
C THR A 974 -35.06 -1.79 20.08
N ILE A 975 -34.77 -1.76 18.79
CA ILE A 975 -34.71 -0.54 17.98
C ILE A 975 -35.56 -0.74 16.74
N GLU A 976 -36.42 0.23 16.45
CA GLU A 976 -37.25 0.28 15.25
C GLU A 976 -37.18 1.68 14.62
N LEU A 977 -37.06 1.74 13.30
CA LEU A 977 -37.09 2.99 12.52
C LEU A 977 -38.36 3.03 11.67
N GLY A 978 -38.87 4.21 11.38
CA GLY A 978 -40.00 4.37 10.50
C GLY A 978 -40.08 5.77 9.90
N ASP A 979 -41.02 5.94 8.98
CA ASP A 979 -41.37 7.23 8.40
C ASP A 979 -42.86 7.30 8.05
N GLU A 980 -43.29 8.42 7.48
CA GLU A 980 -44.66 8.66 7.05
C GLU A 980 -45.15 7.65 6.00
N LYS A 981 -44.29 7.13 5.13
CA LYS A 981 -44.70 6.17 4.09
C LYS A 981 -45.07 4.81 4.69
N GLU A 982 -44.38 4.41 5.75
CA GLU A 982 -44.60 3.13 6.44
C GLU A 982 -45.74 3.21 7.48
N TYR A 983 -45.88 4.33 8.19
CA TYR A 983 -46.79 4.45 9.33
C TYR A 983 -47.84 5.56 9.21
N GLY A 984 -47.81 6.37 8.17
CA GLY A 984 -48.74 7.47 7.92
C GLY A 984 -48.45 8.76 8.70
N ASN A 985 -48.06 8.68 9.96
CA ASN A 985 -47.56 9.82 10.75
C ASN A 985 -46.86 9.33 12.04
N PHE A 986 -46.31 10.27 12.81
CA PHE A 986 -45.59 9.95 14.04
C PHE A 986 -46.51 9.39 15.12
N GLU A 987 -47.74 9.88 15.26
CA GLU A 987 -48.70 9.42 16.26
C GLU A 987 -49.10 7.96 16.02
N ALA A 988 -49.28 7.56 14.76
CA ALA A 988 -49.53 6.19 14.36
C ALA A 988 -48.32 5.29 14.62
N PHE A 989 -47.10 5.78 14.36
CA PHE A 989 -45.87 5.09 14.75
C PHE A 989 -45.77 4.91 16.28
N GLN A 990 -46.08 5.93 17.07
CA GLN A 990 -46.11 5.82 18.53
C GLN A 990 -47.11 4.77 19.01
N LYS A 991 -48.32 4.75 18.41
CA LYS A 991 -49.34 3.73 18.71
C LYS A 991 -48.86 2.33 18.36
N HIS A 992 -48.15 2.17 17.25
CA HIS A 992 -47.53 0.90 16.85
C HIS A 992 -46.48 0.44 17.87
N ILE A 993 -45.55 1.31 18.27
CA ILE A 993 -44.53 0.99 19.27
C ILE A 993 -45.14 0.71 20.65
N ALA A 994 -46.22 1.41 21.03
CA ALA A 994 -46.96 1.15 22.26
C ALA A 994 -47.57 -0.27 22.28
N GLY A 995 -47.96 -0.81 21.11
CA GLY A 995 -48.45 -2.18 20.96
C GLY A 995 -47.34 -3.25 20.99
N ALA A 996 -46.06 -2.85 20.90
CA ALA A 996 -44.96 -3.79 20.81
C ALA A 996 -44.63 -4.44 22.16
N LYS A 997 -44.46 -5.76 22.17
CA LYS A 997 -44.21 -6.58 23.36
C LYS A 997 -42.76 -7.05 23.39
N VAL A 998 -42.11 -6.92 24.54
CA VAL A 998 -40.76 -7.44 24.79
C VAL A 998 -40.87 -8.39 25.98
N ASP A 999 -40.54 -9.66 25.76
CA ASP A 999 -40.38 -10.66 26.82
C ASP A 999 -38.91 -11.01 26.96
N VAL A 1000 -38.38 -11.00 28.19
CA VAL A 1000 -36.98 -11.31 28.48
C VAL A 1000 -36.89 -12.34 29.58
N GLN A 1001 -36.20 -13.43 29.31
CA GLN A 1001 -36.04 -14.56 30.22
C GLN A 1001 -34.56 -14.87 30.42
N PHE A 1002 -34.16 -15.20 31.65
CA PHE A 1002 -32.79 -15.58 31.97
C PHE A 1002 -32.74 -16.97 32.60
N ALA A 1003 -32.06 -17.89 31.92
CA ALA A 1003 -31.81 -19.26 32.38
C ALA A 1003 -30.49 -19.30 33.15
N LYS A 1004 -30.57 -19.43 34.49
CA LYS A 1004 -29.41 -19.34 35.41
C LYS A 1004 -28.46 -20.53 35.31
N ASP A 1005 -28.95 -21.69 34.92
CA ASP A 1005 -28.19 -22.94 34.76
C ASP A 1005 -27.23 -22.89 33.57
N THR A 1006 -27.60 -22.14 32.53
CA THR A 1006 -26.87 -21.99 31.27
C THR A 1006 -26.35 -20.56 31.06
N ASP A 1007 -26.53 -19.67 32.04
CA ASP A 1007 -26.24 -18.24 31.97
C ASP A 1007 -26.73 -17.62 30.64
N THR A 1008 -27.94 -17.98 30.21
CA THR A 1008 -28.49 -17.61 28.90
C THR A 1008 -29.64 -16.62 29.03
N VAL A 1009 -29.55 -15.47 28.34
CA VAL A 1009 -30.66 -14.55 28.15
C VAL A 1009 -31.39 -14.88 26.85
N SER A 1010 -32.72 -14.92 26.90
CA SER A 1010 -33.59 -15.02 25.73
C SER A 1010 -34.51 -13.80 25.65
N VAL A 1011 -34.65 -13.22 24.47
CA VAL A 1011 -35.47 -12.05 24.18
C VAL A 1011 -36.44 -12.38 23.06
N VAL A 1012 -37.72 -12.14 23.29
CA VAL A 1012 -38.77 -12.21 22.27
C VAL A 1012 -39.37 -10.82 22.10
N TYR A 1013 -39.20 -10.25 20.92
CA TYR A 1013 -39.78 -8.97 20.54
C TYR A 1013 -40.87 -9.17 19.50
N THR A 1014 -42.08 -8.70 19.78
CA THR A 1014 -43.20 -8.70 18.82
C THR A 1014 -43.60 -7.27 18.52
N SER A 1015 -43.56 -6.88 17.25
CA SER A 1015 -43.93 -5.54 16.77
C SER A 1015 -44.70 -5.65 15.47
N GLY A 1016 -45.98 -5.26 15.49
CA GLY A 1016 -46.91 -5.53 14.40
C GLY A 1016 -47.04 -7.04 14.15
N ASN A 1017 -46.81 -7.46 12.90
CA ASN A 1017 -46.84 -8.87 12.49
C ASN A 1017 -45.49 -9.58 12.65
N ASP A 1018 -44.44 -8.86 13.03
CA ASP A 1018 -43.09 -9.41 13.11
C ASP A 1018 -42.77 -9.88 14.54
N LYS A 1019 -42.20 -11.09 14.65
CA LYS A 1019 -41.67 -11.67 15.88
C LYS A 1019 -40.18 -11.95 15.71
N LEU A 1020 -39.34 -11.31 16.50
CA LEU A 1020 -37.88 -11.50 16.54
C LEU A 1020 -37.53 -12.23 17.84
N GLU A 1021 -36.76 -13.30 17.74
CA GLU A 1021 -36.32 -14.10 18.89
C GLU A 1021 -34.79 -14.17 18.88
N ALA A 1022 -34.16 -13.81 20.00
CA ALA A 1022 -32.72 -13.84 20.19
C ALA A 1022 -32.39 -14.56 21.51
N ALA A 1023 -31.38 -15.40 21.53
CA ALA A 1023 -30.84 -15.96 22.78
C ALA A 1023 -29.31 -15.95 22.79
N SER A 1024 -28.72 -15.45 23.87
CA SER A 1024 -27.28 -15.32 24.08
C SER A 1024 -26.83 -15.86 25.43
N GLN A 1025 -25.70 -16.57 25.48
CA GLN A 1025 -24.96 -16.79 26.71
C GLN A 1025 -24.29 -15.49 27.14
N THR A 1026 -24.40 -15.16 28.43
CA THR A 1026 -23.86 -13.93 29.00
C THR A 1026 -22.44 -14.11 29.52
N PHE A 1027 -22.14 -15.29 30.08
CA PHE A 1027 -20.85 -15.64 30.67
C PHE A 1027 -20.24 -16.90 30.06
N ILE A 1028 -18.92 -16.90 29.85
CA ILE A 1028 -18.16 -18.10 29.48
C ILE A 1028 -17.02 -18.31 30.49
N PRO A 1029 -16.92 -19.47 31.17
CA PRO A 1029 -15.85 -19.76 32.11
C PRO A 1029 -14.43 -19.76 31.50
N ASP A 1030 -13.45 -19.42 32.32
CA ASP A 1030 -12.02 -19.40 31.97
C ASP A 1030 -11.49 -20.82 31.61
N GLY A 1031 -10.54 -20.90 30.67
CA GLY A 1031 -9.73 -22.11 30.43
C GLY A 1031 -10.17 -23.07 29.32
N THR A 1032 -11.37 -22.92 28.73
CA THR A 1032 -11.76 -23.72 27.53
C THR A 1032 -11.37 -22.97 26.24
N PRO A 1033 -10.81 -23.65 25.21
CA PRO A 1033 -10.37 -23.01 23.97
C PRO A 1033 -11.50 -22.24 23.27
N GLU A 1034 -11.23 -21.03 22.77
CA GLU A 1034 -12.20 -20.16 22.06
C GLU A 1034 -12.88 -20.85 20.86
N ARG A 1035 -12.25 -21.88 20.27
CA ARG A 1035 -12.81 -22.65 19.14
C ARG A 1035 -13.72 -23.81 19.55
N GLU A 1036 -13.64 -24.32 20.77
CA GLU A 1036 -14.49 -25.43 21.26
C GLU A 1036 -15.80 -24.92 21.89
N LYS A 1037 -15.90 -23.63 22.18
CA LYS A 1037 -17.02 -22.93 22.82
C LYS A 1037 -18.05 -22.44 21.79
N GLY A 1038 -18.78 -23.37 21.18
CA GLY A 1038 -19.80 -23.07 20.16
C GLY A 1038 -20.67 -21.87 20.50
N ASN A 1039 -20.44 -20.76 19.79
CA ASN A 1039 -21.28 -19.57 19.65
C ASN A 1039 -22.06 -19.11 20.90
N ASN A 1040 -21.69 -17.97 21.49
CA ASN A 1040 -22.51 -17.31 22.52
C ASN A 1040 -23.95 -17.02 22.05
N HIS A 1041 -24.21 -17.12 20.75
CA HIS A 1041 -25.46 -16.80 20.08
C HIS A 1041 -26.20 -18.11 19.79
N LEU A 1042 -27.09 -18.49 20.71
CA LEU A 1042 -27.74 -19.81 20.73
C LEU A 1042 -28.98 -19.86 19.82
N VAL A 1043 -29.78 -18.80 19.77
CA VAL A 1043 -31.01 -18.73 18.97
C VAL A 1043 -31.09 -17.39 18.26
N ALA A 1044 -31.46 -17.41 16.98
CA ALA A 1044 -31.88 -16.25 16.20
C ALA A 1044 -33.02 -16.70 15.29
N LYS A 1045 -34.22 -16.12 15.47
CA LYS A 1045 -35.39 -16.40 14.63
C LYS A 1045 -36.15 -15.12 14.29
N VAL A 1046 -36.74 -15.11 13.12
CA VAL A 1046 -37.66 -14.08 12.64
C VAL A 1046 -38.89 -14.79 12.09
N ASN A 1047 -40.06 -14.53 12.66
CA ASN A 1047 -41.33 -15.14 12.24
C ASN A 1047 -41.29 -16.68 12.20
N GLY A 1048 -40.52 -17.30 13.11
CA GLY A 1048 -40.33 -18.76 13.19
C GLY A 1048 -39.22 -19.31 12.29
N GLU A 1049 -38.66 -18.50 11.39
CA GLU A 1049 -37.60 -18.89 10.46
C GLU A 1049 -36.23 -18.40 10.90
N THR A 1050 -35.16 -19.00 10.39
CA THR A 1050 -33.80 -18.49 10.63
C THR A 1050 -33.57 -17.19 9.84
N PRO A 1051 -32.97 -16.14 10.46
CA PRO A 1051 -32.60 -14.94 9.73
C PRO A 1051 -31.35 -15.14 8.86
N ARG A 1052 -30.67 -16.29 9.01
CA ARG A 1052 -29.49 -16.64 8.22
C ARG A 1052 -29.85 -16.96 6.78
N LEU A 1053 -28.86 -16.83 5.89
CA LEU A 1053 -29.00 -17.22 4.49
C LEU A 1053 -29.22 -18.74 4.36
N PRO A 1054 -29.94 -19.19 3.32
CA PRO A 1054 -30.05 -20.60 3.00
C PRO A 1054 -28.68 -21.28 2.87
N ALA A 1055 -28.61 -22.58 3.17
CA ALA A 1055 -27.40 -23.35 2.99
C ALA A 1055 -26.86 -23.22 1.56
N GLY A 1056 -25.56 -22.99 1.41
CA GLY A 1056 -24.92 -22.76 0.12
C GLY A 1056 -24.99 -21.32 -0.41
N ILE A 1057 -25.81 -20.44 0.19
CA ILE A 1057 -25.87 -19.02 -0.15
C ILE A 1057 -25.07 -18.20 0.86
N GLU A 1058 -24.26 -17.29 0.35
CA GLU A 1058 -23.35 -16.46 1.16
C GLU A 1058 -23.67 -14.99 1.11
N ARG A 1059 -24.36 -14.57 0.05
CA ARG A 1059 -24.82 -13.20 -0.10
C ARG A 1059 -26.11 -13.18 -0.90
N ASP A 1060 -27.05 -12.37 -0.45
CA ASP A 1060 -28.32 -12.13 -1.13
C ASP A 1060 -28.72 -10.66 -0.98
N THR A 1061 -29.02 -10.04 -2.12
CA THR A 1061 -29.52 -8.66 -2.26
C THR A 1061 -30.60 -8.68 -3.33
N PRO A 1062 -31.51 -7.69 -3.46
CA PRO A 1062 -32.51 -7.69 -4.53
C PRO A 1062 -31.97 -7.89 -5.96
N TYR A 1063 -30.70 -7.51 -6.23
CA TYR A 1063 -30.09 -7.62 -7.56
C TYR A 1063 -29.11 -8.78 -7.72
N ALA A 1064 -28.55 -9.30 -6.64
CA ALA A 1064 -27.45 -10.25 -6.72
C ALA A 1064 -27.57 -11.42 -5.74
N GLN A 1065 -26.97 -12.55 -6.11
CA GLN A 1065 -26.80 -13.69 -5.24
C GLN A 1065 -25.43 -14.35 -5.46
N GLN A 1066 -24.75 -14.66 -4.36
CA GLN A 1066 -23.50 -15.44 -4.34
C GLN A 1066 -23.73 -16.73 -3.56
N GLY A 1067 -23.13 -17.81 -4.02
CA GLY A 1067 -23.19 -19.09 -3.33
C GLY A 1067 -22.26 -20.15 -3.90
N ARG A 1068 -22.59 -21.40 -3.64
CA ARG A 1068 -21.87 -22.59 -4.12
C ARG A 1068 -22.78 -23.48 -4.96
N GLY A 1069 -22.29 -23.94 -6.10
CA GLY A 1069 -22.97 -24.88 -6.98
C GLY A 1069 -24.18 -24.29 -7.71
N ARG A 1070 -25.20 -23.83 -7.00
CA ARG A 1070 -26.40 -23.22 -7.61
C ARG A 1070 -26.72 -21.88 -6.96
N VAL A 1071 -26.93 -20.87 -7.80
CA VAL A 1071 -27.51 -19.59 -7.40
C VAL A 1071 -28.61 -19.20 -8.37
N GLU A 1072 -29.61 -18.48 -7.85
CA GLU A 1072 -30.74 -18.01 -8.63
C GLU A 1072 -31.15 -16.61 -8.18
N LYS A 1073 -31.27 -15.70 -9.14
CA LYS A 1073 -31.79 -14.36 -8.86
C LYS A 1073 -32.64 -13.82 -9.99
N ASN A 1074 -33.82 -13.31 -9.65
CA ASN A 1074 -34.76 -12.69 -10.59
C ASN A 1074 -35.01 -13.57 -11.83
N GLY A 1075 -35.14 -14.88 -11.63
CA GLY A 1075 -35.36 -15.90 -12.67
C GLY A 1075 -34.11 -16.29 -13.47
N ALA A 1076 -32.96 -15.65 -13.25
CA ALA A 1076 -31.69 -16.09 -13.81
C ALA A 1076 -31.05 -17.14 -12.90
N THR A 1077 -30.68 -18.29 -13.46
CA THR A 1077 -30.09 -19.41 -12.71
C THR A 1077 -28.69 -19.71 -13.23
N LEU A 1078 -27.72 -19.82 -12.32
CA LEU A 1078 -26.39 -20.35 -12.62
C LEU A 1078 -26.20 -21.66 -11.85
N ILE A 1079 -25.87 -22.73 -12.59
CA ILE A 1079 -25.56 -24.05 -12.05
C ILE A 1079 -24.11 -24.39 -12.41
N ALA A 1080 -23.40 -24.92 -11.41
CA ALA A 1080 -22.02 -25.35 -11.43
C ALA A 1080 -21.82 -26.57 -10.52
N ASP A 1081 -20.60 -27.11 -10.49
CA ASP A 1081 -20.23 -28.18 -9.56
C ASP A 1081 -20.45 -27.75 -8.09
N ALA A 1082 -20.91 -28.67 -7.24
CA ALA A 1082 -21.52 -28.37 -5.93
C ALA A 1082 -20.73 -27.41 -5.02
N ASP A 1083 -19.40 -27.52 -4.98
CA ASP A 1083 -18.54 -26.71 -4.09
C ASP A 1083 -17.98 -25.43 -4.75
N ARG A 1084 -18.28 -25.20 -6.03
CA ARG A 1084 -17.72 -24.10 -6.81
C ARG A 1084 -18.43 -22.79 -6.52
N ARG A 1085 -17.64 -21.73 -6.32
CA ARG A 1085 -18.13 -20.37 -6.15
C ARG A 1085 -18.83 -19.92 -7.42
N VAL A 1086 -20.04 -19.37 -7.26
CA VAL A 1086 -20.83 -18.83 -8.36
C VAL A 1086 -21.53 -17.55 -7.91
N PHE A 1087 -21.74 -16.66 -8.87
CA PHE A 1087 -22.36 -15.36 -8.62
C PHE A 1087 -23.24 -14.95 -9.79
N VAL A 1088 -24.43 -14.44 -9.47
CA VAL A 1088 -25.37 -13.86 -10.44
C VAL A 1088 -25.68 -12.43 -10.03
N LEU A 1089 -25.65 -11.52 -11.00
CA LEU A 1089 -26.01 -10.11 -10.87
C LEU A 1089 -27.03 -9.76 -11.95
N THR A 1090 -28.10 -9.06 -11.58
CA THR A 1090 -29.24 -8.79 -12.47
C THR A 1090 -29.70 -7.35 -12.37
N GLU A 1091 -30.08 -6.77 -13.51
CA GLU A 1091 -30.88 -5.54 -13.57
C GLU A 1091 -32.18 -5.90 -14.31
N PRO A 1092 -33.25 -6.23 -13.56
CA PRO A 1092 -34.48 -6.74 -14.17
C PRO A 1092 -35.23 -5.72 -15.04
N LYS A 1093 -35.11 -4.41 -14.76
CA LYS A 1093 -35.82 -3.36 -15.52
C LYS A 1093 -35.26 -3.22 -16.94
N ALA A 1094 -33.95 -3.36 -17.09
CA ALA A 1094 -33.22 -3.34 -18.33
C ALA A 1094 -33.16 -4.73 -19.01
N GLY A 1095 -33.59 -5.79 -18.30
CA GLY A 1095 -33.55 -7.17 -18.80
C GLY A 1095 -32.12 -7.68 -19.01
N VAL A 1096 -31.19 -7.30 -18.13
CA VAL A 1096 -29.77 -7.68 -18.20
C VAL A 1096 -29.43 -8.65 -17.08
N TYR A 1097 -28.79 -9.76 -17.44
CA TYR A 1097 -28.43 -10.82 -16.50
C TYR A 1097 -26.97 -11.19 -16.69
N SER A 1098 -26.21 -11.21 -15.60
CA SER A 1098 -24.80 -11.58 -15.61
C SER A 1098 -24.51 -12.71 -14.64
N CYS A 1099 -23.63 -13.62 -15.05
CA CYS A 1099 -23.15 -14.70 -14.21
C CYS A 1099 -21.63 -14.77 -14.21
N TRP A 1100 -21.06 -15.32 -13.14
CA TRP A 1100 -19.63 -15.47 -12.96
C TRP A 1100 -19.26 -16.87 -12.48
N ASN A 1101 -18.26 -17.47 -13.13
CA ASN A 1101 -17.30 -18.35 -12.47
C ASN A 1101 -16.12 -17.46 -12.03
N PRO A 1102 -16.09 -17.00 -10.76
CA PRO A 1102 -15.19 -15.93 -10.34
C PRO A 1102 -13.79 -16.41 -9.96
N LEU A 1103 -13.58 -17.74 -9.89
CA LEU A 1103 -12.31 -18.37 -9.53
C LEU A 1103 -11.77 -19.18 -10.72
N PRO A 1104 -10.43 -19.37 -10.83
CA PRO A 1104 -9.82 -20.03 -11.99
C PRO A 1104 -9.94 -21.55 -11.95
N ASP A 1105 -10.69 -22.10 -11.01
CA ASP A 1105 -10.95 -23.53 -10.96
C ASP A 1105 -11.80 -23.99 -12.14
N LEU A 1106 -11.37 -25.07 -12.81
CA LEU A 1106 -12.18 -25.72 -13.84
C LEU A 1106 -13.52 -26.17 -13.25
N THR A 1107 -14.59 -25.63 -13.82
CA THR A 1107 -15.97 -25.77 -13.35
C THR A 1107 -16.91 -26.02 -14.52
N ALA A 1108 -17.75 -27.05 -14.46
CA ALA A 1108 -18.85 -27.17 -15.41
C ALA A 1108 -19.85 -26.03 -15.16
N LEU A 1109 -20.38 -25.41 -16.22
CA LEU A 1109 -21.22 -24.21 -16.06
C LEU A 1109 -22.46 -24.27 -16.97
N LYS A 1110 -23.62 -23.97 -16.40
CA LYS A 1110 -24.88 -23.75 -17.12
C LYS A 1110 -25.59 -22.51 -16.57
N PHE A 1111 -25.73 -21.48 -17.41
CA PHE A 1111 -26.43 -20.24 -17.10
C PHE A 1111 -27.72 -20.14 -17.90
N THR A 1112 -28.84 -19.85 -17.23
CA THR A 1112 -30.16 -19.70 -17.85
C THR A 1112 -30.75 -18.35 -17.49
N THR A 1113 -31.26 -17.60 -18.47
CA THR A 1113 -31.91 -16.30 -18.24
C THR A 1113 -33.43 -16.41 -18.26
N PRO A 1114 -34.15 -15.44 -17.64
CA PRO A 1114 -35.55 -15.19 -17.97
C PRO A 1114 -35.68 -14.95 -19.48
N GLY A 1115 -36.57 -15.69 -20.14
CA GLY A 1115 -36.72 -15.66 -21.61
C GLY A 1115 -36.09 -16.84 -22.36
N GLY A 1116 -35.44 -17.78 -21.67
CA GLY A 1116 -35.10 -19.09 -22.22
C GLY A 1116 -33.74 -19.19 -22.93
N ILE A 1117 -32.91 -18.14 -22.89
CA ILE A 1117 -31.50 -18.27 -23.32
C ILE A 1117 -30.74 -19.10 -22.29
N THR A 1118 -30.03 -20.11 -22.77
CA THR A 1118 -29.18 -20.98 -21.97
C THR A 1118 -27.77 -20.98 -22.53
N VAL A 1119 -26.76 -20.73 -21.70
CA VAL A 1119 -25.34 -20.83 -22.05
C VAL A 1119 -24.71 -21.97 -21.24
N THR A 1120 -24.18 -22.97 -21.92
CA THR A 1120 -23.59 -24.17 -21.30
C THR A 1120 -22.15 -24.38 -21.75
N SER A 1121 -21.24 -24.70 -20.83
CA SER A 1121 -19.85 -25.02 -21.18
C SER A 1121 -19.72 -26.43 -21.75
N ARG A 1122 -19.00 -26.57 -22.86
CA ARG A 1122 -18.64 -27.88 -23.43
C ARG A 1122 -17.30 -28.34 -22.85
N GLY A 1123 -17.37 -28.92 -21.65
CA GLY A 1123 -16.25 -29.15 -20.75
C GLY A 1123 -16.31 -28.21 -19.55
N LYS A 1124 -15.23 -28.13 -18.78
CA LYS A 1124 -15.11 -27.27 -17.60
C LYS A 1124 -14.39 -25.98 -17.92
N ILE A 1125 -14.98 -24.88 -17.49
CA ILE A 1125 -14.48 -23.54 -17.79
C ILE A 1125 -13.74 -22.94 -16.59
N SER A 1126 -12.74 -22.11 -16.86
CA SER A 1126 -12.02 -21.30 -15.86
C SER A 1126 -12.73 -19.97 -15.61
N LEU A 1127 -12.00 -18.92 -15.19
CA LEU A 1127 -12.52 -17.58 -14.95
C LEU A 1127 -13.42 -17.15 -16.12
N THR A 1128 -14.68 -16.86 -15.81
CA THR A 1128 -15.67 -16.55 -16.83
C THR A 1128 -16.69 -15.56 -16.30
N ARG A 1129 -16.99 -14.56 -17.12
CA ARG A 1129 -18.16 -13.70 -17.02
C ARG A 1129 -19.03 -13.88 -18.24
N ILE A 1130 -20.33 -14.02 -18.04
CA ILE A 1130 -21.32 -13.94 -19.12
C ILE A 1130 -22.28 -12.80 -18.77
N VAL A 1131 -22.60 -11.96 -19.75
CA VAL A 1131 -23.65 -10.93 -19.66
C VAL A 1131 -24.61 -11.17 -20.82
N ALA A 1132 -25.88 -11.43 -20.51
CA ALA A 1132 -26.92 -11.72 -21.50
C ALA A 1132 -27.99 -10.63 -21.47
N ARG A 1133 -28.42 -10.20 -22.66
CA ARG A 1133 -29.54 -9.27 -22.89
C ARG A 1133 -30.56 -9.94 -23.80
N PRO A 1134 -31.44 -10.80 -23.24
CA PRO A 1134 -32.26 -11.69 -24.05
C PRO A 1134 -33.16 -10.98 -25.06
N ALA A 1135 -33.74 -9.84 -24.69
CA ALA A 1135 -34.59 -9.05 -25.57
C ALA A 1135 -33.84 -8.46 -26.78
N GLN A 1136 -32.53 -8.25 -26.67
CA GLN A 1136 -31.68 -7.67 -27.72
C GLN A 1136 -30.94 -8.74 -28.53
N GLY A 1137 -31.03 -10.01 -28.09
CA GLY A 1137 -30.27 -11.13 -28.66
C GLY A 1137 -28.76 -10.95 -28.53
N GLU A 1138 -28.27 -10.31 -27.47
CA GLU A 1138 -26.84 -10.04 -27.25
C GLU A 1138 -26.27 -10.85 -26.08
N ILE A 1139 -25.05 -11.37 -26.24
CA ILE A 1139 -24.30 -12.07 -25.20
C ILE A 1139 -22.83 -11.62 -25.22
N ASP A 1140 -22.37 -11.04 -24.13
CA ASP A 1140 -20.95 -10.73 -23.92
C ASP A 1140 -20.33 -11.79 -23.01
N ILE A 1141 -19.20 -12.35 -23.44
CA ILE A 1141 -18.46 -13.39 -22.73
C ILE A 1141 -17.04 -12.88 -22.51
N ASP A 1142 -16.58 -12.89 -21.27
CA ASP A 1142 -15.17 -12.73 -20.94
C ASP A 1142 -14.66 -14.01 -20.30
N HIS A 1143 -13.58 -14.56 -20.83
CA HIS A 1143 -13.06 -15.85 -20.42
C HIS A 1143 -11.54 -15.89 -20.54
N ALA A 1144 -10.90 -16.49 -19.54
CA ALA A 1144 -9.49 -16.82 -19.58
C ALA A 1144 -9.17 -18.06 -18.75
N PHE A 1145 -8.36 -18.96 -19.32
CA PHE A 1145 -7.71 -20.04 -18.58
C PHE A 1145 -6.51 -19.53 -17.78
N LYS A 1146 -6.26 -20.15 -16.63
CA LYS A 1146 -4.95 -20.05 -15.98
C LYS A 1146 -3.90 -20.63 -16.93
N PRO A 1147 -2.68 -20.05 -17.05
CA PRO A 1147 -1.69 -20.55 -17.99
C PRO A 1147 -1.43 -22.07 -17.86
N GLY A 1148 -1.62 -22.81 -18.95
CA GLY A 1148 -1.46 -24.26 -19.04
C GLY A 1148 -2.74 -25.06 -18.81
N GLN A 1149 -3.76 -24.45 -18.18
CA GLN A 1149 -5.04 -25.08 -17.88
C GLN A 1149 -5.88 -25.36 -19.13
N GLU A 1150 -5.67 -24.58 -20.20
CA GLU A 1150 -6.35 -24.77 -21.49
C GLU A 1150 -6.02 -26.11 -22.17
N LYS A 1151 -4.99 -26.81 -21.69
CA LYS A 1151 -4.53 -28.12 -22.20
C LYS A 1151 -5.04 -29.29 -21.37
N GLU A 1152 -5.73 -29.04 -20.27
CA GLU A 1152 -6.30 -30.10 -19.43
C GLU A 1152 -7.44 -30.82 -20.18
N ALA A 1153 -7.55 -32.14 -19.97
CA ALA A 1153 -8.44 -32.99 -20.77
C ALA A 1153 -9.93 -32.63 -20.62
N ASP A 1154 -10.32 -32.07 -19.48
CA ASP A 1154 -11.68 -31.61 -19.20
C ASP A 1154 -11.88 -30.10 -19.43
N ALA A 1155 -10.87 -29.36 -19.89
CA ALA A 1155 -11.00 -27.94 -20.19
C ALA A 1155 -12.01 -27.69 -21.31
N ALA A 1156 -12.83 -26.65 -21.15
CA ALA A 1156 -13.87 -26.31 -22.10
C ALA A 1156 -13.27 -25.83 -23.43
N THR A 1157 -13.72 -26.43 -24.53
CA THR A 1157 -13.31 -26.03 -25.89
C THR A 1157 -14.23 -24.97 -26.48
N ALA A 1158 -15.48 -24.92 -26.02
CA ALA A 1158 -16.50 -24.00 -26.50
C ALA A 1158 -17.59 -23.75 -25.44
N LEU A 1159 -18.37 -22.68 -25.66
CA LEU A 1159 -19.66 -22.46 -25.03
C LEU A 1159 -20.79 -22.73 -26.05
N LEU A 1160 -21.88 -23.33 -25.58
CA LEU A 1160 -23.09 -23.57 -26.35
C LEU A 1160 -24.17 -22.60 -25.90
N ILE A 1161 -24.75 -21.87 -26.85
CA ILE A 1161 -25.87 -20.95 -26.62
C ILE A 1161 -27.13 -21.55 -27.25
N GLN A 1162 -28.13 -21.82 -26.43
CA GLN A 1162 -29.44 -22.35 -26.83
C GLN A 1162 -30.55 -21.36 -26.47
N GLY A 1163 -31.68 -21.45 -27.19
CA GLY A 1163 -32.84 -20.57 -27.01
C GLY A 1163 -32.74 -19.26 -27.80
N GLY A 1164 -33.82 -18.47 -27.74
CA GLY A 1164 -33.99 -17.24 -28.51
C GLY A 1164 -34.61 -17.46 -29.91
N ASN A 1165 -35.12 -16.39 -30.51
CA ASN A 1165 -35.84 -16.43 -31.81
C ASN A 1165 -34.91 -16.36 -33.03
N ALA A 1166 -33.63 -16.00 -32.84
CA ALA A 1166 -32.64 -15.79 -33.89
C ALA A 1166 -31.22 -16.06 -33.37
N ALA A 1167 -30.23 -16.05 -34.27
CA ALA A 1167 -28.83 -16.16 -33.89
C ALA A 1167 -28.40 -14.99 -32.98
N PRO A 1168 -27.74 -15.26 -31.84
CA PRO A 1168 -27.31 -14.21 -30.93
C PRO A 1168 -26.12 -13.45 -31.50
N ARG A 1169 -26.03 -12.16 -31.19
CA ARG A 1169 -24.80 -11.36 -31.36
C ARG A 1169 -23.89 -11.63 -30.17
N VAL A 1170 -22.72 -12.19 -30.44
CA VAL A 1170 -21.78 -12.62 -29.40
C VAL A 1170 -20.49 -11.81 -29.45
N THR A 1171 -20.06 -11.34 -28.27
CA THR A 1171 -18.73 -10.77 -28.05
C THR A 1171 -17.94 -11.72 -27.16
N LEU A 1172 -16.71 -12.09 -27.53
CA LEU A 1172 -15.79 -12.85 -26.70
C LEU A 1172 -14.54 -12.01 -26.41
N ASN A 1173 -14.26 -11.73 -25.13
CA ASN A 1173 -13.13 -10.91 -24.68
C ASN A 1173 -13.04 -9.56 -25.41
N GLY A 1174 -14.18 -8.90 -25.58
CA GLY A 1174 -14.31 -7.61 -26.28
C GLY A 1174 -14.25 -7.68 -27.82
N LYS A 1175 -14.17 -8.87 -28.42
CA LYS A 1175 -14.15 -9.06 -29.88
C LYS A 1175 -15.44 -9.72 -30.37
N ALA A 1176 -16.04 -9.17 -31.43
CA ALA A 1176 -17.22 -9.77 -32.05
C ALA A 1176 -16.90 -11.16 -32.64
N VAL A 1177 -17.72 -12.16 -32.34
CA VAL A 1177 -17.62 -13.49 -32.93
C VAL A 1177 -18.44 -13.51 -34.22
N THR A 1178 -17.76 -13.62 -35.35
CA THR A 1178 -18.41 -13.68 -36.67
C THR A 1178 -18.63 -15.14 -37.08
N ASN A 1179 -19.75 -15.42 -37.77
CA ASN A 1179 -20.09 -16.75 -38.29
C ASN A 1179 -20.23 -17.86 -37.22
N LEU A 1180 -21.16 -17.69 -36.29
CA LEU A 1180 -21.47 -18.72 -35.30
C LEU A 1180 -21.91 -20.02 -35.97
N SER A 1181 -21.09 -21.06 -35.81
CA SER A 1181 -21.46 -22.42 -36.22
C SER A 1181 -22.58 -22.96 -35.34
N THR A 1182 -23.39 -23.87 -35.89
CA THR A 1182 -24.51 -24.48 -35.17
C THR A 1182 -24.27 -25.96 -35.00
N VAL A 1183 -24.61 -26.49 -33.82
CA VAL A 1183 -24.50 -27.91 -33.47
C VAL A 1183 -25.81 -28.41 -32.89
N GLU A 1184 -26.10 -29.71 -33.06
CA GLU A 1184 -27.17 -30.37 -32.31
C GLU A 1184 -26.69 -30.65 -30.89
N ALA A 1185 -27.47 -30.23 -29.90
CA ALA A 1185 -27.21 -30.45 -28.48
C ALA A 1185 -28.49 -30.93 -27.79
N GLU A 1186 -28.36 -31.43 -26.57
CA GLU A 1186 -29.52 -31.83 -25.76
C GLU A 1186 -30.45 -30.63 -25.56
N GLY A 1187 -31.72 -30.75 -25.99
CA GLY A 1187 -32.67 -29.63 -26.01
C GLY A 1187 -32.74 -28.84 -27.34
N GLY A 1188 -32.01 -29.25 -28.38
CA GLY A 1188 -32.12 -28.75 -29.74
C GLY A 1188 -30.90 -27.97 -30.22
N LYS A 1189 -31.06 -27.27 -31.35
CA LYS A 1189 -30.00 -26.51 -32.03
C LYS A 1189 -29.35 -25.48 -31.10
N ALA A 1190 -28.02 -25.51 -31.03
CA ALA A 1190 -27.20 -24.58 -30.27
C ALA A 1190 -26.21 -23.82 -31.18
N TYR A 1191 -25.88 -22.59 -30.82
CA TYR A 1191 -24.78 -21.83 -31.41
C TYR A 1191 -23.50 -22.06 -30.63
N LEU A 1192 -22.41 -22.36 -31.34
CA LEU A 1192 -21.12 -22.68 -30.74
C LEU A 1192 -20.20 -21.46 -30.76
N VAL A 1193 -19.68 -21.11 -29.58
CA VAL A 1193 -18.66 -20.07 -29.38
C VAL A 1193 -17.35 -20.74 -29.00
N PRO A 1194 -16.34 -20.78 -29.89
CA PRO A 1194 -15.04 -21.37 -29.56
C PRO A 1194 -14.32 -20.52 -28.50
N LEU A 1195 -13.66 -21.18 -27.55
CA LEU A 1195 -12.88 -20.52 -26.49
C LEU A 1195 -11.37 -20.44 -26.79
N GLN A 1196 -10.93 -21.07 -27.88
CA GLN A 1196 -9.55 -21.12 -28.35
C GLN A 1196 -9.43 -20.63 -29.79
#